data_AF-A0A8J4WD65-F1
#
_entry.id   AF-A0A8J4WD65-F1
#
_cell.length_a   1.000
_cell.length_b   1.000
_cell.length_c   1.000
_cell.angle_alpha   90.00
_cell.angle_beta   90.00
_cell.angle_gamma   90.00
#
_symmetry.space_group_name_H-M   'P 1'
#
loop_
_entity.id
_entity.type
_entity.pdbx_description
1 polymer ?
#
loop_
_entity_poly.entity_id
_entity_poly.type
_entity_poly.pdbx_seq_one_letter_code
_entity_poly.pdbx_strand_id
1 'polypeptide(L)'
;MNECVDDSAAEIERLTQLLNAETAKHSDHSKGPLPELDLEDLQGEGALSRSPHPASDSETASTTSSQNIFPRISSEEADRQRQEIVQAMQEDSPLSAYVRNILKKATDKIEEKWKTRFAEQLVEHEQALAQERERSSASVLSSSRLVTETLHGKDDELKAIQELNINLNMQKRQLELDLDAVRSELDFLKQQMDDADDERSSSSAHSFWEKTTDLAKKNRGLAEDLSQANKTISQLNEMIKVMKSKASNLKTENGERVRESKSMVADKNLLQDKLAAMEAKFEDEKNRREQFQVNVEQLTVENTALYAQMVALQTTHEAKMEELQAHYEKRNIALAGDMKLLQDQNRLMRNAGPSNQRESVSCNSKSANDGGDRGGTSLVKPVEDKEATKRIQELTDDLLSARQELTEQADYIVELEEQIAEGEMMRRKLHNTIQELRGNIRVHVRLRPFLRSDGAEGLAENPQSAIRCDTFASTITTNVENPHTFAFDKIYGQSDSQDVVFQDVSDFIQSAMDGYNVCIFAYGQTGSGKTHTMQGSGKAQMRGIIPRAIDLIINCCSELTSMGWNYFLTVTFYEIYNETIRDLLTVDNDETRKHNIRTDNRGRNYVEGLTEVDIDFNQVEEQVEEIVNLAACNRSVDRTDMNAHSSRSHSIFALKIQGYNEAQNTEVEGTLSLVDLAGSERLSRSHATGSRLKEAQAINKSLSALADVFQALAKKSPHVPYRNSKLTYALQPALSGDGKTLMMANLSPTYASLDESLCSMRFADKVSQCELGAPVRQIKSRASLGPNDLRALGIGSAKSSPPRESRRNTFTPGALRKLL
;
A
#
# COMPACT_ATOMS: atom_id res chain seq x y z
N MET A 1 -45.73 -3.93 -46.85
CA MET A 1 -44.96 -5.19 -47.03
C MET A 1 -45.22 -5.98 -45.76
N ASN A 2 -46.31 -6.75 -45.73
CA ASN A 2 -46.88 -7.29 -44.50
C ASN A 2 -46.54 -8.78 -44.35
N GLU A 3 -45.32 -9.17 -44.71
CA GLU A 3 -44.83 -10.55 -44.66
C GLU A 3 -43.51 -10.66 -43.87
N CYS A 4 -43.13 -9.62 -43.10
CA CYS A 4 -41.89 -9.58 -42.32
C CYS A 4 -42.13 -9.31 -40.82
N VAL A 5 -43.37 -9.52 -40.36
CA VAL A 5 -43.76 -9.34 -38.94
C VAL A 5 -44.25 -10.67 -38.34
N ASP A 6 -44.89 -11.53 -39.13
CA ASP A 6 -45.41 -12.82 -38.65
C ASP A 6 -44.29 -13.86 -38.36
N ASP A 7 -43.20 -13.89 -39.14
CA ASP A 7 -42.08 -14.80 -38.89
C ASP A 7 -41.39 -14.56 -37.53
N SER A 8 -41.38 -13.32 -37.05
CA SER A 8 -40.82 -12.99 -35.72
C SER A 8 -41.75 -13.42 -34.58
N ALA A 9 -43.07 -13.37 -34.79
CA ALA A 9 -44.04 -13.86 -33.82
C ALA A 9 -44.02 -15.40 -33.75
N ALA A 10 -43.95 -16.07 -34.90
CA ALA A 10 -43.86 -17.53 -34.99
C ALA A 10 -42.60 -18.09 -34.31
N GLU A 11 -41.43 -17.47 -34.50
CA GLU A 11 -40.20 -17.94 -33.86
C GLU A 11 -40.18 -17.65 -32.34
N ILE A 12 -40.81 -16.56 -31.87
CA ILE A 12 -41.02 -16.30 -30.43
C ILE A 12 -41.98 -17.33 -29.81
N GLU A 13 -43.07 -17.68 -30.48
CA GLU A 13 -44.00 -18.72 -30.01
C GLU A 13 -43.31 -20.09 -29.97
N ARG A 14 -42.51 -20.42 -30.99
CA ARG A 14 -41.69 -21.64 -31.06
C ARG A 14 -40.64 -21.73 -29.95
N LEU A 15 -39.94 -20.64 -29.66
CA LEU A 15 -38.98 -20.56 -28.54
C LEU A 15 -39.69 -20.65 -27.18
N THR A 16 -40.89 -20.08 -27.05
CA THR A 16 -41.72 -20.20 -25.84
C THR A 16 -42.21 -21.64 -25.64
N GLN A 17 -42.60 -22.34 -26.72
CA GLN A 17 -42.96 -23.75 -26.68
C GLN A 17 -41.76 -24.65 -26.33
N LEU A 18 -40.55 -24.33 -26.80
CA LEU A 18 -39.31 -25.02 -26.40
C LEU A 18 -39.00 -24.82 -24.91
N LEU A 19 -39.09 -23.60 -24.39
CA LEU A 19 -38.85 -23.29 -22.97
C LEU A 19 -39.86 -23.99 -22.04
N ASN A 20 -41.12 -24.09 -22.49
CA ASN A 20 -42.17 -24.83 -21.78
C ASN A 20 -42.00 -26.35 -21.89
N ALA A 21 -41.46 -26.86 -23.00
CA ALA A 21 -41.13 -28.29 -23.16
C ALA A 21 -39.89 -28.71 -22.34
N GLU A 22 -39.00 -27.77 -22.02
CA GLU A 22 -37.80 -28.01 -21.20
C GLU A 22 -38.10 -27.97 -19.70
N THR A 23 -39.02 -27.09 -19.27
CA THR A 23 -39.56 -27.09 -17.90
C THR A 23 -40.49 -28.29 -17.62
N ALA A 24 -41.25 -28.77 -18.62
CA ALA A 24 -42.08 -29.97 -18.48
C ALA A 24 -41.28 -31.29 -18.37
N LYS A 25 -39.98 -31.31 -18.71
CA LYS A 25 -39.13 -32.52 -18.62
C LYS A 25 -38.65 -32.87 -17.21
N HIS A 26 -38.93 -32.03 -16.21
CA HIS A 26 -38.63 -32.32 -14.80
C HIS A 26 -39.86 -32.65 -13.94
N SER A 27 -41.02 -32.92 -14.54
CA SER A 27 -42.23 -33.24 -13.80
C SER A 27 -43.17 -34.27 -14.46
N ASP A 28 -42.68 -35.46 -14.84
CA ASP A 28 -43.53 -36.65 -14.75
C ASP A 28 -42.79 -38.00 -14.66
N HIS A 29 -42.77 -38.58 -13.46
CA HIS A 29 -42.66 -40.03 -13.23
C HIS A 29 -43.81 -40.50 -12.33
N SER A 30 -45.02 -40.43 -12.90
CA SER A 30 -46.16 -41.36 -12.76
C SER A 30 -46.63 -41.82 -11.36
N LYS A 31 -47.92 -41.61 -11.10
CA LYS A 31 -48.69 -42.19 -9.98
C LYS A 31 -49.34 -43.55 -10.32
N GLY A 32 -49.28 -44.49 -9.37
CA GLY A 32 -50.35 -45.46 -9.01
C GLY A 32 -50.45 -46.79 -9.79
N PRO A 33 -51.19 -47.82 -9.29
CA PRO A 33 -52.06 -47.82 -8.09
C PRO A 33 -51.81 -48.91 -7.00
N LEU A 34 -52.41 -48.66 -5.83
CA LEU A 34 -52.82 -49.49 -4.65
C LEU A 34 -52.75 -51.04 -4.69
N PRO A 35 -52.51 -51.72 -3.54
CA PRO A 35 -53.58 -51.96 -2.53
C PRO A 35 -53.24 -51.72 -1.04
N GLU A 36 -54.28 -51.89 -0.23
CA GLU A 36 -54.48 -51.63 1.22
C GLU A 36 -53.54 -52.34 2.21
N LEU A 37 -53.39 -51.76 3.41
CA LEU A 37 -53.73 -52.41 4.69
C LEU A 37 -53.81 -51.40 5.86
N ASP A 38 -54.49 -51.79 6.94
CA ASP A 38 -55.16 -50.90 7.90
C ASP A 38 -54.32 -50.39 9.11
N LEU A 39 -54.83 -49.26 9.64
CA LEU A 39 -54.91 -48.80 11.03
C LEU A 39 -54.29 -49.71 12.14
N GLU A 40 -53.38 -49.14 12.95
CA GLU A 40 -53.67 -48.63 14.32
C GLU A 40 -52.41 -48.00 14.97
N ASP A 41 -52.59 -47.34 16.12
CA ASP A 41 -51.57 -46.83 17.05
C ASP A 41 -50.53 -45.80 16.57
N LEU A 42 -50.91 -44.52 16.68
CA LEU A 42 -50.03 -43.46 17.22
C LEU A 42 -50.86 -42.26 17.71
N GLN A 43 -51.17 -42.23 19.01
CA GLN A 43 -51.73 -41.04 19.66
C GLN A 43 -50.62 -40.16 20.24
N GLY A 44 -50.68 -38.87 19.92
CA GLY A 44 -50.26 -37.80 20.82
C GLY A 44 -48.82 -37.31 20.75
N GLU A 45 -48.60 -36.22 20.03
CA GLU A 45 -47.98 -35.02 20.62
C GLU A 45 -48.42 -33.75 19.86
N GLY A 46 -48.57 -32.63 20.57
CA GLY A 46 -49.36 -31.49 20.12
C GLY A 46 -48.57 -30.21 19.83
N ALA A 47 -48.79 -29.66 18.63
CA ALA A 47 -48.81 -28.24 18.27
C ALA A 47 -47.82 -27.23 18.92
N LEU A 48 -46.93 -26.68 18.08
CA LEU A 48 -46.32 -25.36 18.26
C LEU A 48 -46.91 -24.34 17.28
N SER A 49 -47.43 -23.22 17.78
CA SER A 49 -48.02 -22.15 16.97
C SER A 49 -47.28 -20.80 17.09
N ARG A 50 -46.65 -20.41 15.98
CA ARG A 50 -46.25 -19.06 15.52
C ARG A 50 -46.39 -17.82 16.44
N SER A 51 -45.26 -17.13 16.65
CA SER A 51 -45.04 -15.67 16.47
C SER A 51 -45.71 -14.68 17.45
N PRO A 52 -45.33 -13.37 17.52
CA PRO A 52 -44.39 -12.61 16.67
C PRO A 52 -43.35 -11.69 17.39
N HIS A 53 -42.50 -11.03 16.60
CA HIS A 53 -41.73 -9.80 16.91
C HIS A 53 -42.62 -8.67 17.50
N PRO A 54 -42.11 -7.68 18.29
CA PRO A 54 -41.13 -6.70 17.76
C PRO A 54 -40.20 -5.95 18.77
N ALA A 55 -39.44 -5.00 18.19
CA ALA A 55 -39.01 -3.71 18.72
C ALA A 55 -37.77 -3.60 19.63
N SER A 56 -37.12 -2.44 19.49
CA SER A 56 -36.03 -1.89 20.27
C SER A 56 -36.46 -1.49 21.68
N ASP A 57 -35.52 -1.46 22.62
CA ASP A 57 -35.19 -0.25 23.39
C ASP A 57 -33.86 -0.42 24.13
N SER A 58 -33.20 0.72 24.38
CA SER A 58 -32.01 0.83 25.21
C SER A 58 -32.39 1.13 26.65
N GLU A 59 -31.85 0.41 27.64
CA GLU A 59 -31.38 1.04 28.89
C GLU A 59 -30.57 0.11 29.82
N THR A 60 -29.73 0.77 30.61
CA THR A 60 -28.74 0.35 31.59
C THR A 60 -29.25 -0.42 32.82
N ALA A 61 -28.46 -1.40 33.30
CA ALA A 61 -28.31 -1.80 34.72
C ALA A 61 -27.10 -2.74 34.88
N SER A 62 -25.92 -2.27 35.29
CA SER A 62 -25.44 -2.11 36.68
C SER A 62 -24.96 -3.40 37.37
N THR A 63 -23.63 -3.55 37.40
CA THR A 63 -22.79 -4.01 38.53
C THR A 63 -23.42 -4.80 39.69
N THR A 64 -22.78 -5.93 40.03
CA THR A 64 -22.65 -6.37 41.44
C THR A 64 -21.23 -6.88 41.68
N SER A 65 -20.62 -6.42 42.77
CA SER A 65 -19.25 -6.77 43.14
C SER A 65 -19.17 -8.14 43.80
N SER A 66 -17.98 -8.75 43.78
CA SER A 66 -17.59 -9.78 44.75
C SER A 66 -16.10 -9.68 45.04
N GLN A 67 -15.76 -9.76 46.32
CA GLN A 67 -14.47 -9.35 46.86
C GLN A 67 -13.38 -10.41 46.63
N ASN A 68 -12.15 -9.96 46.36
CA ASN A 68 -10.96 -10.81 46.40
C ASN A 68 -10.72 -11.34 47.82
N ILE A 69 -10.78 -12.65 48.01
CA ILE A 69 -10.38 -13.34 49.25
C ILE A 69 -9.44 -14.51 48.92
N PHE A 70 -8.16 -14.24 48.63
CA PHE A 70 -7.06 -15.20 48.79
C PHE A 70 -5.70 -14.46 48.93
N PRO A 71 -4.81 -14.88 49.86
CA PRO A 71 -3.48 -14.30 50.00
C PRO A 71 -2.51 -14.83 48.93
N ARG A 72 -1.56 -14.00 48.48
CA ARG A 72 -0.49 -14.43 47.56
C ARG A 72 0.50 -15.37 48.27
N ILE A 73 0.67 -16.56 47.71
CA ILE A 73 1.66 -17.58 48.15
C ILE A 73 3.06 -17.18 47.64
N SER A 74 4.13 -17.53 48.38
CA SER A 74 5.51 -17.21 48.00
C SER A 74 6.07 -18.17 46.93
N SER A 75 7.11 -17.71 46.20
CA SER A 75 7.69 -18.45 45.07
C SER A 75 8.22 -19.84 45.47
N GLU A 76 8.79 -19.99 46.66
CA GLU A 76 9.38 -21.25 47.12
C GLU A 76 8.32 -22.33 47.43
N GLU A 77 7.14 -21.92 47.89
CA GLU A 77 6.02 -22.83 48.15
C GLU A 77 5.42 -23.31 46.82
N ALA A 78 5.31 -22.42 45.82
CA ALA A 78 4.82 -22.74 44.49
C ALA A 78 5.75 -23.72 43.75
N ASP A 79 7.07 -23.57 43.89
CA ASP A 79 8.04 -24.51 43.29
C ASP A 79 8.07 -25.86 44.01
N ARG A 80 7.83 -25.90 45.32
CA ARG A 80 7.66 -27.15 46.07
C ARG A 80 6.40 -27.91 45.64
N GLN A 81 5.26 -27.21 45.50
CA GLN A 81 4.02 -27.80 44.98
C GLN A 81 4.19 -28.29 43.53
N ARG A 82 4.94 -27.58 42.67
CA ARG A 82 5.27 -28.06 41.31
C ARG A 82 6.07 -29.37 41.34
N GLN A 83 7.01 -29.51 42.27
CA GLN A 83 7.80 -30.76 42.41
C GLN A 83 6.94 -31.92 42.93
N GLU A 84 6.06 -31.68 43.91
CA GLU A 84 5.12 -32.70 44.41
C GLU A 84 4.12 -33.14 43.33
N ILE A 85 3.61 -32.23 42.50
CA ILE A 85 2.73 -32.55 41.36
C ILE A 85 3.47 -33.41 40.32
N VAL A 86 4.72 -33.07 39.97
CA VAL A 86 5.53 -33.87 39.03
C VAL A 86 5.82 -35.27 39.59
N GLN A 87 5.94 -35.42 40.92
CA GLN A 87 6.15 -36.70 41.57
C GLN A 87 4.87 -37.54 41.64
N ALA A 88 3.71 -36.92 41.94
CA ALA A 88 2.39 -37.57 41.93
C ALA A 88 1.98 -38.03 40.51
N MET A 89 2.38 -37.30 39.46
CA MET A 89 2.17 -37.71 38.06
C MET A 89 2.92 -38.98 37.63
N GLN A 90 3.81 -39.54 38.46
CA GLN A 90 4.54 -40.78 38.16
C GLN A 90 3.87 -42.05 38.71
N GLU A 91 2.83 -41.94 39.55
CA GLU A 91 2.11 -43.10 40.11
C GLU A 91 0.92 -43.51 39.21
N ASP A 92 1.23 -44.31 38.18
CA ASP A 92 0.28 -44.75 37.15
C ASP A 92 -0.79 -45.73 37.69
N SER A 93 -1.91 -45.18 38.19
CA SER A 93 -3.11 -45.97 38.48
C SER A 93 -3.72 -46.53 37.19
N PRO A 94 -4.06 -47.84 37.11
CA PRO A 94 -4.63 -48.45 35.91
C PRO A 94 -5.98 -47.84 35.49
N LEU A 95 -6.71 -47.20 36.41
CA LEU A 95 -7.94 -46.48 36.10
C LEU A 95 -7.67 -45.16 35.34
N SER A 96 -6.60 -44.44 35.72
CA SER A 96 -6.15 -43.22 35.03
C SER A 96 -5.68 -43.52 33.60
N ALA A 97 -4.95 -44.63 33.40
CA ALA A 97 -4.54 -45.09 32.08
C ALA A 97 -5.74 -45.49 31.20
N TYR A 98 -6.77 -46.12 31.79
CA TYR A 98 -8.00 -46.50 31.08
C TYR A 98 -8.82 -45.28 30.62
N VAL A 99 -9.04 -44.31 31.53
CA VAL A 99 -9.78 -43.07 31.21
C VAL A 99 -9.03 -42.23 30.16
N ARG A 100 -7.71 -42.07 30.27
CA ARG A 100 -6.89 -41.41 29.24
C ARG A 100 -7.01 -42.09 27.87
N ASN A 101 -7.05 -43.43 27.81
CA ASN A 101 -7.22 -44.16 26.56
C ASN A 101 -8.61 -43.98 25.92
N ILE A 102 -9.68 -43.87 26.73
CA ILE A 102 -11.04 -43.61 26.23
C ILE A 102 -11.15 -42.17 25.72
N LEU A 103 -10.67 -41.19 26.49
CA LEU A 103 -10.67 -39.79 26.08
C LEU A 103 -9.86 -39.58 24.80
N LYS A 104 -8.66 -40.17 24.71
CA LYS A 104 -7.83 -40.10 23.50
C LYS A 104 -8.54 -40.70 22.28
N LYS A 105 -9.17 -41.87 22.41
CA LYS A 105 -9.96 -42.47 21.32
C LYS A 105 -11.18 -41.62 20.92
N ALA A 106 -11.73 -40.83 21.83
CA ALA A 106 -12.81 -39.90 21.52
C ALA A 106 -12.29 -38.65 20.80
N THR A 107 -11.19 -38.05 21.26
CA THR A 107 -10.56 -36.88 20.61
C THR A 107 -10.03 -37.22 19.23
N ASP A 108 -9.28 -38.32 19.07
CA ASP A 108 -8.71 -38.74 17.78
C ASP A 108 -9.82 -38.92 16.72
N LYS A 109 -10.98 -39.46 17.13
CA LYS A 109 -12.14 -39.71 16.26
C LYS A 109 -12.97 -38.46 15.94
N ILE A 110 -12.90 -37.43 16.78
CA ILE A 110 -13.46 -36.10 16.49
C ILE A 110 -12.51 -35.38 15.53
N GLU A 111 -11.21 -35.39 15.80
CA GLU A 111 -10.18 -34.75 14.99
C GLU A 111 -10.14 -35.31 13.55
N GLU A 112 -10.25 -36.63 13.37
CA GLU A 112 -10.34 -37.26 12.05
C GLU A 112 -11.59 -36.82 11.27
N LYS A 113 -12.75 -36.73 11.93
CA LYS A 113 -13.99 -36.22 11.32
C LYS A 113 -13.88 -34.75 10.91
N TRP A 114 -13.25 -33.91 11.73
CA TRP A 114 -13.02 -32.51 11.39
C TRP A 114 -12.03 -32.37 10.24
N LYS A 115 -10.91 -33.11 10.23
CA LYS A 115 -9.95 -33.13 9.12
C LYS A 115 -10.58 -33.53 7.80
N THR A 116 -11.42 -34.58 7.79
CA THR A 116 -12.12 -35.04 6.58
C THR A 116 -13.07 -33.97 6.05
N ARG A 117 -13.91 -33.40 6.92
CA ARG A 117 -14.88 -32.36 6.54
C ARG A 117 -14.21 -31.07 6.06
N PHE A 118 -13.08 -30.69 6.66
CA PHE A 118 -12.32 -29.52 6.25
C PHE A 118 -11.63 -29.73 4.89
N ALA A 119 -11.13 -30.94 4.63
CA ALA A 119 -10.56 -31.30 3.32
C ALA A 119 -11.63 -31.32 2.20
N GLU A 120 -12.83 -31.84 2.48
CA GLU A 120 -13.97 -31.81 1.55
C GLU A 120 -14.35 -30.36 1.19
N GLN A 121 -14.50 -29.48 2.19
CA GLN A 121 -14.79 -28.06 1.96
C GLN A 121 -13.68 -27.32 1.22
N LEU A 122 -12.40 -27.67 1.44
CA LEU A 122 -11.29 -27.07 0.70
C LEU A 122 -11.38 -27.39 -0.80
N VAL A 123 -11.67 -28.66 -1.13
CA VAL A 123 -11.79 -29.13 -2.52
C VAL A 123 -12.98 -28.49 -3.23
N GLU A 124 -14.15 -28.36 -2.56
CA GLU A 124 -15.30 -27.65 -3.12
C GLU A 124 -14.98 -26.17 -3.41
N HIS A 125 -14.29 -25.49 -2.48
CA HIS A 125 -13.92 -24.08 -2.65
C HIS A 125 -12.84 -23.87 -3.73
N GLU A 126 -11.87 -24.78 -3.87
CA GLU A 126 -10.90 -24.75 -4.97
C GLU A 126 -11.56 -24.98 -6.34
N GLN A 127 -12.52 -25.91 -6.43
CA GLN A 127 -13.27 -26.17 -7.67
C GLN A 127 -14.16 -24.98 -8.06
N ALA A 128 -14.79 -24.33 -7.10
CA ALA A 128 -15.56 -23.10 -7.35
C ALA A 128 -14.66 -21.96 -7.87
N LEU A 129 -13.52 -21.71 -7.21
CA LEU A 129 -12.52 -20.73 -7.66
C LEU A 129 -11.95 -21.05 -9.05
N ALA A 130 -11.75 -22.33 -9.38
CA ALA A 130 -11.27 -22.75 -10.69
C ALA A 130 -12.29 -22.41 -11.80
N GLN A 131 -13.57 -22.74 -11.61
CA GLN A 131 -14.63 -22.39 -12.57
C GLN A 131 -14.81 -20.87 -12.73
N GLU A 132 -14.69 -20.10 -11.64
CA GLU A 132 -14.84 -18.66 -11.69
C GLU A 132 -13.66 -17.97 -12.38
N ARG A 133 -12.43 -18.48 -12.17
CA ARG A 133 -11.23 -18.07 -12.92
C ARG A 133 -11.36 -18.38 -14.41
N GLU A 134 -11.86 -19.55 -14.78
CA GLU A 134 -12.03 -19.96 -16.18
C GLU A 134 -13.07 -19.10 -16.90
N ARG A 135 -14.24 -18.85 -16.27
CA ARG A 135 -15.26 -17.92 -16.80
C ARG A 135 -14.74 -16.49 -16.94
N SER A 136 -13.99 -16.01 -15.94
CA SER A 136 -13.39 -14.68 -15.97
C SER A 136 -12.32 -14.55 -17.07
N SER A 137 -11.47 -15.57 -17.23
CA SER A 137 -10.47 -15.64 -18.29
C SER A 137 -11.11 -15.61 -19.68
N ALA A 138 -12.15 -16.41 -19.92
CA ALA A 138 -12.88 -16.43 -21.19
C ALA A 138 -13.49 -15.05 -21.54
N SER A 139 -14.09 -14.37 -20.55
CA SER A 139 -14.67 -13.02 -20.71
C SER A 139 -13.61 -11.94 -21.01
N VAL A 140 -12.48 -11.99 -20.30
CA VAL A 140 -11.35 -11.07 -20.51
C VAL A 140 -10.70 -11.30 -21.87
N LEU A 141 -10.54 -12.56 -22.30
CA LEU A 141 -9.99 -12.91 -23.61
C LEU A 141 -10.90 -12.43 -24.75
N SER A 142 -12.23 -12.61 -24.65
CA SER A 142 -13.16 -12.11 -25.67
C SER A 142 -13.14 -10.58 -25.78
N SER A 143 -13.09 -9.88 -24.65
CA SER A 143 -13.04 -8.41 -24.62
C SER A 143 -11.68 -7.87 -25.12
N SER A 144 -10.58 -8.53 -24.75
CA SER A 144 -9.23 -8.17 -25.20
C SER A 144 -9.06 -8.34 -26.71
N ARG A 145 -9.65 -9.40 -27.29
CA ARG A 145 -9.69 -9.63 -28.73
C ARG A 145 -10.43 -8.52 -29.48
N LEU A 146 -11.63 -8.16 -29.01
CA LEU A 146 -12.42 -7.08 -29.63
C LEU A 146 -11.68 -5.73 -29.58
N VAL A 147 -11.01 -5.42 -28.47
CA VAL A 147 -10.19 -4.21 -28.32
C VAL A 147 -8.96 -4.23 -29.24
N THR A 148 -8.28 -5.37 -29.39
CA THR A 148 -7.11 -5.48 -30.29
C THR A 148 -7.48 -5.39 -31.76
N GLU A 149 -8.60 -5.97 -32.20
CA GLU A 149 -9.13 -5.82 -33.56
C GLU A 149 -9.53 -4.35 -33.83
N THR A 150 -10.17 -3.67 -32.86
CA THR A 150 -10.52 -2.24 -32.96
C THR A 150 -9.28 -1.32 -33.03
N LEU A 151 -8.23 -1.62 -32.25
CA LEU A 151 -7.00 -0.84 -32.24
C LEU A 151 -6.20 -0.98 -33.55
N HIS A 152 -6.13 -2.17 -34.15
CA HIS A 152 -5.48 -2.35 -35.45
C HIS A 152 -6.14 -1.50 -36.54
N GLY A 153 -7.47 -1.48 -36.59
CA GLY A 153 -8.20 -0.60 -37.52
C GLY A 153 -7.91 0.88 -37.32
N LYS A 154 -7.59 1.32 -36.10
CA LYS A 154 -7.19 2.71 -35.80
C LYS A 154 -5.75 3.01 -36.15
N ASP A 155 -4.81 2.09 -35.96
CA ASP A 155 -3.42 2.27 -36.38
C ASP A 155 -3.28 2.38 -37.90
N ASP A 156 -4.08 1.61 -38.66
CA ASP A 156 -4.06 1.68 -40.13
C ASP A 156 -4.73 2.96 -40.66
N GLU A 157 -5.80 3.46 -40.03
CA GLU A 157 -6.32 4.82 -40.27
C GLU A 157 -5.24 5.89 -40.00
N LEU A 158 -4.47 5.74 -38.92
CA LEU A 158 -3.48 6.73 -38.48
C LEU A 158 -2.27 6.78 -39.41
N LYS A 159 -1.80 5.62 -39.90
CA LYS A 159 -0.76 5.53 -40.96
C LYS A 159 -1.24 6.21 -42.25
N ALA A 160 -2.47 5.94 -42.70
CA ALA A 160 -3.01 6.56 -43.91
C ALA A 160 -3.10 8.10 -43.79
N ILE A 161 -3.46 8.61 -42.60
CA ILE A 161 -3.45 10.06 -42.32
C ILE A 161 -2.02 10.64 -42.31
N GLN A 162 -1.04 9.91 -41.75
CA GLN A 162 0.36 10.33 -41.74
C GLN A 162 0.96 10.40 -43.15
N GLU A 163 0.74 9.40 -44.01
CA GLU A 163 1.18 9.42 -45.41
C GLU A 163 0.57 10.60 -46.18
N LEU A 164 -0.73 10.85 -45.99
CA LEU A 164 -1.43 11.96 -46.64
C LEU A 164 -0.89 13.33 -46.17
N ASN A 165 -0.55 13.46 -44.88
CA ASN A 165 0.07 14.67 -44.33
C ASN A 165 1.51 14.87 -44.84
N ILE A 166 2.30 13.80 -44.98
CA ILE A 166 3.64 13.85 -45.61
C ILE A 166 3.53 14.34 -47.06
N ASN A 167 2.56 13.84 -47.82
CA ASN A 167 2.36 14.20 -49.21
C ASN A 167 1.88 15.67 -49.35
N LEU A 168 0.97 16.13 -48.49
CA LEU A 168 0.55 17.53 -48.39
C LEU A 168 1.72 18.48 -48.06
N ASN A 169 2.62 18.10 -47.16
CA ASN A 169 3.78 18.92 -46.82
C ASN A 169 4.81 18.99 -47.97
N MET A 170 4.97 17.92 -48.75
CA MET A 170 5.77 17.97 -49.99
C MET A 170 5.15 18.92 -51.03
N GLN A 171 3.83 18.85 -51.25
CA GLN A 171 3.13 19.78 -52.15
C GLN A 171 3.21 21.24 -51.69
N LYS A 172 3.05 21.49 -50.38
CA LYS A 172 3.22 22.83 -49.80
C LYS A 172 4.62 23.40 -50.07
N ARG A 173 5.67 22.58 -49.86
CA ARG A 173 7.06 22.98 -50.07
C ARG A 173 7.38 23.25 -51.54
N GLN A 174 6.77 22.51 -52.47
CA GLN A 174 6.89 22.81 -53.89
C GLN A 174 6.27 24.18 -54.23
N LEU A 175 5.05 24.44 -53.74
CA LEU A 175 4.38 25.74 -53.94
C LEU A 175 5.14 26.91 -53.31
N GLU A 176 5.82 26.70 -52.17
CA GLU A 176 6.71 27.71 -51.56
C GLU A 176 7.91 28.04 -52.47
N LEU A 177 8.55 27.03 -53.08
CA LEU A 177 9.65 27.22 -54.04
C LEU A 177 9.19 27.92 -55.33
N ASP A 178 8.03 27.52 -55.87
CA ASP A 178 7.45 28.13 -57.07
C ASP A 178 7.11 29.62 -56.82
N LEU A 179 6.63 29.94 -55.61
CA LEU A 179 6.27 31.30 -55.21
C LEU A 179 7.51 32.21 -55.02
N ASP A 180 8.60 31.68 -54.48
CA ASP A 180 9.87 32.41 -54.38
C ASP A 180 10.56 32.60 -55.74
N ALA A 181 10.40 31.66 -56.68
CA ALA A 181 10.84 31.86 -58.07
C ALA A 181 10.12 33.04 -58.74
N VAL A 182 8.78 33.10 -58.62
CA VAL A 182 7.96 34.20 -59.16
C VAL A 182 8.29 35.55 -58.49
N ARG A 183 8.63 35.56 -57.19
CA ARG A 183 9.13 36.77 -56.51
C ARG A 183 10.44 37.26 -57.10
N SER A 184 11.38 36.35 -57.39
CA SER A 184 12.66 36.70 -58.00
C SER A 184 12.50 37.27 -59.42
N GLU A 185 11.56 36.74 -60.21
CA GLU A 185 11.22 37.32 -61.52
C GLU A 185 10.56 38.70 -61.38
N LEU A 186 9.68 38.88 -60.41
CA LEU A 186 9.01 40.16 -60.14
C LEU A 186 10.03 41.25 -59.76
N ASP A 187 11.00 40.93 -58.90
CA ASP A 187 12.02 41.91 -58.47
C ASP A 187 13.02 42.22 -59.60
N PHE A 188 13.37 41.25 -60.45
CA PHE A 188 14.13 41.50 -61.68
C PHE A 188 13.40 42.40 -62.68
N LEU A 189 12.07 42.23 -62.81
CA LEU A 189 11.23 43.09 -63.67
C LEU A 189 11.04 44.50 -63.11
N LYS A 190 10.98 44.67 -61.78
CA LYS A 190 11.01 46.00 -61.14
C LYS A 190 12.33 46.71 -61.40
N GLN A 191 13.45 46.02 -61.23
CA GLN A 191 14.77 46.60 -61.46
C GLN A 191 14.93 47.08 -62.92
N GLN A 192 14.45 46.30 -63.90
CA GLN A 192 14.38 46.77 -65.31
C GLN A 192 13.44 47.95 -65.55
N MET A 193 12.43 48.17 -64.71
CA MET A 193 11.58 49.36 -64.80
C MET A 193 12.26 50.59 -64.19
N ASP A 194 12.93 50.43 -63.05
CA ASP A 194 13.71 51.51 -62.42
C ASP A 194 14.87 51.96 -63.34
N ASP A 195 15.61 51.00 -63.92
CA ASP A 195 16.67 51.27 -64.92
C ASP A 195 16.12 51.97 -66.19
N ALA A 196 14.85 51.74 -66.55
CA ALA A 196 14.23 52.30 -67.75
C ALA A 196 13.62 53.71 -67.58
N ASP A 197 13.44 54.18 -66.34
CA ASP A 197 12.98 55.55 -66.07
C ASP A 197 14.14 56.57 -66.03
N ASP A 198 15.39 56.13 -65.74
CA ASP A 198 16.57 57.00 -65.77
C ASP A 198 17.08 57.33 -67.20
N GLU A 199 16.83 56.50 -68.22
CA GLU A 199 17.29 56.75 -69.60
C GLU A 199 16.35 57.61 -70.46
N ARG A 200 15.31 58.26 -69.90
CA ARG A 200 14.40 59.12 -70.67
C ARG A 200 14.81 60.59 -70.75
N SER A 201 15.96 60.85 -71.39
CA SER A 201 16.30 62.19 -71.89
C SER A 201 17.23 62.20 -73.11
N SER A 202 16.78 61.70 -74.28
CA SER A 202 16.87 62.47 -75.54
C SER A 202 16.19 61.83 -76.77
N SER A 203 15.67 62.72 -77.62
CA SER A 203 15.48 62.61 -79.09
C SER A 203 14.70 61.48 -79.78
N SER A 204 13.62 61.95 -80.41
CA SER A 204 13.33 61.79 -81.85
C SER A 204 12.67 60.50 -82.39
N ALA A 205 11.37 60.64 -82.64
CA ALA A 205 10.57 60.18 -83.80
C ALA A 205 10.62 58.73 -84.31
N HIS A 206 11.74 57.99 -84.29
CA HIS A 206 11.77 56.59 -84.75
C HIS A 206 11.09 55.64 -83.74
N SER A 207 11.09 56.02 -82.46
CA SER A 207 10.55 55.26 -81.32
C SER A 207 9.05 54.92 -81.39
N PHE A 208 8.25 55.54 -82.25
CA PHE A 208 6.78 55.38 -82.21
C PHE A 208 6.31 54.06 -82.86
N TRP A 209 6.90 53.65 -83.98
CA TRP A 209 6.50 52.43 -84.69
C TRP A 209 6.88 51.17 -83.90
N GLU A 210 8.09 51.16 -83.34
CA GLU A 210 8.64 50.05 -82.56
C GLU A 210 7.87 49.82 -81.25
N LYS A 211 7.55 50.90 -80.52
CA LYS A 211 6.66 50.85 -79.35
C LYS A 211 5.25 50.36 -79.69
N THR A 212 4.74 50.63 -80.90
CA THR A 212 3.42 50.13 -81.32
C THR A 212 3.47 48.62 -81.58
N THR A 213 4.55 48.10 -82.17
CA THR A 213 4.76 46.65 -82.31
C THR A 213 5.01 45.94 -80.98
N ASP A 214 5.71 46.56 -80.03
CA ASP A 214 5.97 45.96 -78.73
C ASP A 214 4.75 46.04 -77.79
N LEU A 215 3.92 47.07 -77.89
CA LEU A 215 2.59 47.08 -77.26
C LEU A 215 1.68 45.97 -77.83
N ALA A 216 1.75 45.70 -79.14
CA ALA A 216 1.02 44.58 -79.73
C ALA A 216 1.55 43.20 -79.26
N LYS A 217 2.87 43.04 -79.07
CA LYS A 217 3.45 41.84 -78.45
C LYS A 217 3.06 41.71 -76.98
N LYS A 218 3.16 42.77 -76.17
CA LYS A 218 2.75 42.76 -74.76
C LYS A 218 1.26 42.46 -74.60
N ASN A 219 0.39 42.98 -75.47
CA ASN A 219 -1.04 42.64 -75.47
C ASN A 219 -1.31 41.19 -75.88
N ARG A 220 -0.47 40.59 -76.74
CA ARG A 220 -0.56 39.14 -77.04
C ARG A 220 -0.09 38.29 -75.85
N GLY A 221 1.03 38.65 -75.21
CA GLY A 221 1.50 38.00 -73.98
C GLY A 221 0.46 38.07 -72.86
N LEU A 222 -0.07 39.25 -72.56
CA LEU A 222 -1.14 39.43 -71.58
C LEU A 222 -2.41 38.62 -71.90
N ALA A 223 -2.74 38.40 -73.19
CA ALA A 223 -3.85 37.54 -73.58
C ALA A 223 -3.55 36.04 -73.38
N GLU A 224 -2.30 35.62 -73.56
CA GLU A 224 -1.81 34.27 -73.29
C GLU A 224 -1.77 34.01 -71.77
N ASP A 225 -1.26 34.96 -70.98
CA ASP A 225 -1.29 34.96 -69.51
C ASP A 225 -2.72 34.90 -68.97
N LEU A 226 -3.64 35.70 -69.53
CA LEU A 226 -5.07 35.66 -69.17
C LEU A 226 -5.70 34.31 -69.54
N SER A 227 -5.30 33.68 -70.64
CA SER A 227 -5.75 32.33 -71.01
C SER A 227 -5.24 31.28 -70.02
N GLN A 228 -3.99 31.40 -69.57
CA GLN A 228 -3.37 30.52 -68.60
C GLN A 228 -3.99 30.70 -67.20
N ALA A 229 -4.22 31.93 -66.76
CA ALA A 229 -4.95 32.25 -65.54
C ALA A 229 -6.36 31.65 -65.56
N ASN A 230 -7.12 31.81 -66.65
CA ASN A 230 -8.46 31.20 -66.78
C ASN A 230 -8.43 29.66 -66.72
N LYS A 231 -7.40 29.00 -67.26
CA LYS A 231 -7.20 27.55 -67.10
C LYS A 231 -6.96 27.17 -65.64
N THR A 232 -6.10 27.90 -64.91
CA THR A 232 -5.86 27.62 -63.47
C THR A 232 -7.12 27.84 -62.63
N ILE A 233 -7.92 28.88 -62.91
CA ILE A 233 -9.21 29.13 -62.24
C ILE A 233 -10.18 27.96 -62.48
N SER A 234 -10.22 27.40 -63.70
CA SER A 234 -11.05 26.22 -64.00
C SER A 234 -10.60 24.97 -63.22
N GLN A 235 -9.29 24.74 -63.10
CA GLN A 235 -8.73 23.64 -62.30
C GLN A 235 -9.02 23.81 -60.81
N LEU A 236 -8.87 25.01 -60.26
CA LEU A 236 -9.19 25.33 -58.87
C LEU A 236 -10.68 25.11 -58.56
N ASN A 237 -11.58 25.49 -59.47
CA ASN A 237 -13.02 25.27 -59.30
C ASN A 237 -13.41 23.79 -59.24
N GLU A 238 -12.81 22.94 -60.08
CA GLU A 238 -13.05 21.48 -60.01
C GLU A 238 -12.44 20.87 -58.73
N MET A 239 -11.27 21.37 -58.28
CA MET A 239 -10.67 20.96 -57.02
C MET A 239 -11.53 21.36 -55.81
N ILE A 240 -12.12 22.55 -55.80
CA ILE A 240 -13.09 23.01 -54.78
C ILE A 240 -14.33 22.10 -54.74
N LYS A 241 -14.81 21.64 -55.90
CA LYS A 241 -15.95 20.72 -56.00
C LYS A 241 -15.64 19.34 -55.43
N VAL A 242 -14.44 18.79 -55.70
CA VAL A 242 -13.96 17.55 -55.07
C VAL A 242 -13.84 17.72 -53.55
N MET A 243 -13.25 18.83 -53.09
CA MET A 243 -13.11 19.14 -51.65
C MET A 243 -14.48 19.24 -50.95
N LYS A 244 -15.50 19.83 -51.59
CA LYS A 244 -16.87 19.90 -51.06
C LYS A 244 -17.51 18.50 -50.91
N SER A 245 -17.32 17.61 -51.88
CA SER A 245 -17.83 16.22 -51.78
C SER A 245 -17.10 15.40 -50.71
N LYS A 246 -15.79 15.61 -50.53
CA LYS A 246 -15.02 14.97 -49.44
C LYS A 246 -15.47 15.49 -48.08
N ALA A 247 -15.77 16.79 -47.96
CA ALA A 247 -16.29 17.39 -46.74
C ALA A 247 -17.71 16.89 -46.37
N SER A 248 -18.59 16.61 -47.34
CA SER A 248 -19.89 16.00 -47.04
C SER A 248 -19.76 14.57 -46.52
N ASN A 249 -18.86 13.78 -47.11
CA ASN A 249 -18.65 12.38 -46.71
C ASN A 249 -18.02 12.27 -45.30
N LEU A 250 -17.04 13.13 -45.00
CA LEU A 250 -16.48 13.22 -43.64
C LEU A 250 -17.53 13.66 -42.60
N LYS A 251 -18.51 14.48 -42.99
CA LYS A 251 -19.60 14.90 -42.10
C LYS A 251 -20.58 13.76 -41.78
N THR A 252 -20.88 12.88 -42.74
CA THR A 252 -21.70 11.68 -42.50
C THR A 252 -20.96 10.66 -41.65
N GLU A 253 -19.70 10.39 -41.95
CA GLU A 253 -18.87 9.42 -41.22
C GLU A 253 -18.64 9.86 -39.76
N ASN A 254 -18.36 11.15 -39.52
CA ASN A 254 -18.29 11.69 -38.16
C ASN A 254 -19.64 11.58 -37.41
N GLY A 255 -20.77 11.66 -38.12
CA GLY A 255 -22.09 11.42 -37.56
C GLY A 255 -22.31 9.98 -37.11
N GLU A 256 -21.67 9.01 -37.75
CA GLU A 256 -21.71 7.59 -37.38
C GLU A 256 -20.77 7.29 -36.20
N ARG A 257 -19.52 7.77 -36.26
CA ARG A 257 -18.54 7.67 -35.14
C ARG A 257 -19.09 8.26 -33.83
N VAL A 258 -19.88 9.35 -33.91
CA VAL A 258 -20.56 9.95 -32.73
C VAL A 258 -21.70 9.08 -32.19
N ARG A 259 -22.36 8.24 -33.00
CA ARG A 259 -23.35 7.27 -32.50
C ARG A 259 -22.68 6.08 -31.83
N GLU A 260 -21.63 5.53 -32.43
CA GLU A 260 -20.83 4.44 -31.83
C GLU A 260 -20.24 4.86 -30.48
N SER A 261 -19.63 6.05 -30.42
CA SER A 261 -19.08 6.61 -29.18
C SER A 261 -20.15 6.74 -28.08
N LYS A 262 -21.39 7.10 -28.42
CA LYS A 262 -22.51 7.12 -27.45
C LYS A 262 -22.93 5.73 -26.98
N SER A 263 -22.88 4.72 -27.86
CA SER A 263 -23.13 3.32 -27.47
C SER A 263 -22.07 2.82 -26.50
N MET A 264 -20.78 3.02 -26.83
CA MET A 264 -19.66 2.62 -25.97
C MET A 264 -19.68 3.29 -24.59
N VAL A 265 -20.16 4.54 -24.49
CA VAL A 265 -20.36 5.22 -23.21
C VAL A 265 -21.50 4.57 -22.39
N ALA A 266 -22.59 4.13 -23.03
CA ALA A 266 -23.64 3.39 -22.34
C ALA A 266 -23.15 2.02 -21.83
N ASP A 267 -22.39 1.29 -22.65
CA ASP A 267 -21.79 0.00 -22.27
C ASP A 267 -20.76 0.16 -21.14
N LYS A 268 -19.96 1.23 -21.17
CA LYS A 268 -19.03 1.58 -20.08
C LYS A 268 -19.77 1.80 -18.76
N ASN A 269 -20.86 2.57 -18.77
CA ASN A 269 -21.64 2.84 -17.57
C ASN A 269 -22.25 1.53 -17.01
N LEU A 270 -22.80 0.68 -17.88
CA LEU A 270 -23.35 -0.63 -17.49
C LEU A 270 -22.28 -1.57 -16.89
N LEU A 271 -21.03 -1.52 -17.38
CA LEU A 271 -19.91 -2.26 -16.78
C LEU A 271 -19.48 -1.66 -15.43
N GLN A 272 -19.54 -0.33 -15.28
CA GLN A 272 -19.22 0.36 -14.04
C GLN A 272 -20.25 0.06 -12.93
N ASP A 273 -21.54 -0.02 -13.27
CA ASP A 273 -22.60 -0.44 -12.34
C ASP A 273 -22.42 -1.92 -11.91
N LYS A 274 -22.01 -2.80 -12.83
CA LYS A 274 -21.69 -4.21 -12.53
C LYS A 274 -20.46 -4.35 -11.64
N LEU A 275 -19.45 -3.49 -11.80
CA LEU A 275 -18.26 -3.46 -10.94
C LEU A 275 -18.66 -3.09 -9.50
N ALA A 276 -19.40 -1.99 -9.33
CA ALA A 276 -19.89 -1.56 -8.01
C ALA A 276 -20.76 -2.62 -7.32
N ALA A 277 -21.60 -3.34 -8.08
CA ALA A 277 -22.40 -4.45 -7.56
C ALA A 277 -21.57 -5.69 -7.17
N MET A 278 -20.36 -5.86 -7.74
CA MET A 278 -19.43 -6.93 -7.37
C MET A 278 -18.60 -6.52 -6.14
N GLU A 279 -18.15 -5.27 -6.08
CA GLU A 279 -17.45 -4.69 -4.92
C GLU A 279 -18.32 -4.74 -3.65
N ALA A 280 -19.61 -4.37 -3.76
CA ALA A 280 -20.55 -4.46 -2.63
C ALA A 280 -20.74 -5.90 -2.10
N LYS A 281 -20.73 -6.91 -2.99
CA LYS A 281 -20.80 -8.33 -2.58
C LYS A 281 -19.51 -8.82 -1.94
N PHE A 282 -18.36 -8.32 -2.40
CA PHE A 282 -17.07 -8.67 -1.82
C PHE A 282 -16.95 -8.12 -0.39
N GLU A 283 -17.41 -6.89 -0.15
CA GLU A 283 -17.40 -6.28 1.17
C GLU A 283 -18.38 -6.97 2.15
N ASP A 284 -19.56 -7.39 1.68
CA ASP A 284 -20.51 -8.18 2.47
C ASP A 284 -19.92 -9.54 2.91
N GLU A 285 -19.27 -10.26 1.98
CA GLU A 285 -18.60 -11.54 2.28
C GLU A 285 -17.37 -11.35 3.18
N LYS A 286 -16.65 -10.23 3.06
CA LYS A 286 -15.55 -9.86 3.97
C LYS A 286 -16.06 -9.60 5.39
N ASN A 287 -17.09 -8.77 5.56
CA ASN A 287 -17.73 -8.50 6.85
C ASN A 287 -18.24 -9.81 7.50
N ARG A 288 -18.81 -10.71 6.69
CA ARG A 288 -19.25 -12.04 7.14
C ARG A 288 -18.10 -12.94 7.61
N ARG A 289 -16.92 -12.87 6.97
CA ARG A 289 -15.71 -13.57 7.43
C ARG A 289 -15.17 -12.99 8.74
N GLU A 290 -15.17 -11.67 8.89
CA GLU A 290 -14.75 -10.99 10.13
C GLU A 290 -15.68 -11.36 11.30
N GLN A 291 -17.00 -11.37 11.10
CA GLN A 291 -17.96 -11.86 12.10
C GLN A 291 -17.76 -13.34 12.44
N PHE A 292 -17.45 -14.18 11.44
CA PHE A 292 -17.15 -15.59 11.68
C PHE A 292 -15.87 -15.78 12.51
N GLN A 293 -14.82 -14.99 12.24
CA GLN A 293 -13.57 -15.00 12.99
C GLN A 293 -13.79 -14.61 14.46
N VAL A 294 -14.54 -13.53 14.73
CA VAL A 294 -14.89 -13.11 16.11
C VAL A 294 -15.67 -14.21 16.85
N ASN A 295 -16.62 -14.88 16.17
CA ASN A 295 -17.37 -16.00 16.77
C ASN A 295 -16.47 -17.20 17.10
N VAL A 296 -15.49 -17.52 16.23
CA VAL A 296 -14.49 -18.57 16.50
C VAL A 296 -13.63 -18.19 17.71
N GLU A 297 -13.15 -16.95 17.78
CA GLU A 297 -12.35 -16.48 18.91
C GLU A 297 -13.14 -16.54 20.23
N GLN A 298 -14.39 -16.07 20.25
CA GLN A 298 -15.28 -16.19 21.41
C GLN A 298 -15.47 -17.65 21.86
N LEU A 299 -15.73 -18.56 20.92
CA LEU A 299 -15.85 -20.00 21.22
C LEU A 299 -14.54 -20.62 21.71
N THR A 300 -13.36 -20.14 21.28
CA THR A 300 -12.08 -20.61 21.83
C THR A 300 -11.86 -20.13 23.26
N VAL A 301 -12.23 -18.90 23.59
CA VAL A 301 -12.17 -18.36 24.96
C VAL A 301 -13.12 -19.12 25.89
N GLU A 302 -14.36 -19.38 25.46
CA GLU A 302 -15.33 -20.16 26.24
C GLU A 302 -14.84 -21.60 26.49
N ASN A 303 -14.28 -22.25 25.47
CA ASN A 303 -13.68 -23.58 25.64
C ASN A 303 -12.50 -23.56 26.63
N THR A 304 -11.58 -22.58 26.55
CA THR A 304 -10.46 -22.53 27.50
C THR A 304 -10.91 -22.25 28.93
N ALA A 305 -11.96 -21.43 29.13
CA ALA A 305 -12.58 -21.22 30.43
C ALA A 305 -13.23 -22.50 31.00
N LEU A 306 -13.94 -23.27 30.16
CA LEU A 306 -14.53 -24.56 30.55
C LEU A 306 -13.45 -25.60 30.89
N TYR A 307 -12.36 -25.68 30.13
CA TYR A 307 -11.22 -26.53 30.47
C TYR A 307 -10.58 -26.14 31.82
N ALA A 308 -10.44 -24.84 32.10
CA ALA A 308 -9.92 -24.36 33.39
C ALA A 308 -10.85 -24.72 34.56
N GLN A 309 -12.17 -24.56 34.39
CA GLN A 309 -13.15 -24.98 35.42
C GLN A 309 -13.12 -26.49 35.66
N MET A 310 -13.01 -27.31 34.61
CA MET A 310 -12.91 -28.76 34.72
C MET A 310 -11.67 -29.18 35.53
N VAL A 311 -10.52 -28.55 35.26
CA VAL A 311 -9.28 -28.81 36.02
C VAL A 311 -9.43 -28.41 37.50
N ALA A 312 -10.03 -27.25 37.79
CA ALA A 312 -10.28 -26.81 39.17
C ALA A 312 -11.27 -27.71 39.93
N LEU A 313 -12.29 -28.23 39.25
CA LEU A 313 -13.22 -29.22 39.81
C LEU A 313 -12.52 -30.56 40.08
N GLN A 314 -11.59 -30.97 39.22
CA GLN A 314 -10.84 -32.20 39.42
C GLN A 314 -9.88 -32.09 40.62
N THR A 315 -9.09 -31.02 40.74
CA THR A 315 -8.17 -30.84 41.88
C THR A 315 -8.91 -30.70 43.21
N THR A 316 -10.06 -30.02 43.24
CA THR A 316 -10.90 -29.95 44.45
C THR A 316 -11.58 -31.28 44.82
N HIS A 317 -11.84 -32.15 43.83
CA HIS A 317 -12.29 -33.52 44.09
C HIS A 317 -11.15 -34.39 44.65
N GLU A 318 -9.94 -34.29 44.09
CA GLU A 318 -8.75 -35.02 44.54
C GLU A 318 -8.42 -34.66 46.00
N ALA A 319 -8.39 -33.37 46.36
CA ALA A 319 -8.19 -32.92 47.74
C ALA A 319 -9.25 -33.46 48.74
N LYS A 320 -10.51 -33.55 48.32
CA LYS A 320 -11.59 -34.17 49.14
C LYS A 320 -11.42 -35.67 49.33
N MET A 321 -10.86 -36.37 48.33
CA MET A 321 -10.57 -37.80 48.44
C MET A 321 -9.44 -38.06 49.43
N GLU A 322 -8.39 -37.24 49.43
CA GLU A 322 -7.32 -37.29 50.43
C GLU A 322 -7.83 -36.97 51.84
N GLU A 323 -8.69 -35.96 52.00
CA GLU A 323 -9.31 -35.65 53.29
C GLU A 323 -10.14 -36.82 53.84
N LEU A 324 -10.94 -37.48 52.99
CA LEU A 324 -11.67 -38.70 53.36
C LEU A 324 -10.73 -39.85 53.74
N GLN A 325 -9.65 -40.07 52.98
CA GLN A 325 -8.67 -41.12 53.28
C GLN A 325 -8.00 -40.88 54.64
N ALA A 326 -7.52 -39.66 54.89
CA ALA A 326 -6.94 -39.27 56.17
C ALA A 326 -7.93 -39.42 57.34
N HIS A 327 -9.23 -39.16 57.11
CA HIS A 327 -10.27 -39.38 58.11
C HIS A 327 -10.52 -40.87 58.39
N TYR A 328 -10.54 -41.73 57.35
CA TYR A 328 -10.62 -43.18 57.54
C TYR A 328 -9.42 -43.73 58.30
N GLU A 329 -8.22 -43.24 57.99
CA GLU A 329 -6.97 -43.72 58.61
C GLU A 329 -6.88 -43.32 60.08
N LYS A 330 -7.22 -42.06 60.42
CA LYS A 330 -7.39 -41.60 61.82
C LYS A 330 -8.41 -42.47 62.58
N ARG A 331 -9.55 -42.80 61.95
CA ARG A 331 -10.59 -43.64 62.56
C ARG A 331 -10.12 -45.08 62.77
N ASN A 332 -9.34 -45.63 61.84
CA ASN A 332 -8.75 -46.97 61.99
C ASN A 332 -7.70 -47.02 63.12
N ILE A 333 -6.88 -45.97 63.25
CA ILE A 333 -5.93 -45.83 64.37
C ILE A 333 -6.66 -45.73 65.71
N ALA A 334 -7.73 -44.94 65.78
CA ALA A 334 -8.57 -44.84 66.98
C ALA A 334 -9.20 -46.19 67.36
N LEU A 335 -9.82 -46.89 66.40
CA LEU A 335 -10.40 -48.23 66.62
C LEU A 335 -9.35 -49.27 67.05
N ALA A 336 -8.13 -49.20 66.52
CA ALA A 336 -7.02 -50.07 66.96
C ALA A 336 -6.59 -49.73 68.40
N GLY A 337 -6.60 -48.44 68.77
CA GLY A 337 -6.38 -47.97 70.13
C GLY A 337 -7.44 -48.48 71.12
N ASP A 338 -8.72 -48.33 70.78
CA ASP A 338 -9.84 -48.81 71.58
C ASP A 338 -9.82 -50.34 71.71
N MET A 339 -9.51 -51.07 70.62
CA MET A 339 -9.38 -52.52 70.66
C MET A 339 -8.24 -52.97 71.59
N LYS A 340 -7.11 -52.24 71.60
CA LYS A 340 -6.01 -52.49 72.55
C LYS A 340 -6.44 -52.16 73.98
N LEU A 341 -7.13 -51.05 74.21
CA LEU A 341 -7.64 -50.67 75.53
C LEU A 341 -8.63 -51.72 76.06
N LEU A 342 -9.51 -52.25 75.22
CA LEU A 342 -10.44 -53.33 75.54
C LEU A 342 -9.73 -54.67 75.79
N GLN A 343 -8.62 -54.96 75.11
CA GLN A 343 -7.78 -56.13 75.40
C GLN A 343 -7.08 -55.99 76.76
N ASP A 344 -6.50 -54.82 77.05
CA ASP A 344 -5.86 -54.54 78.35
C ASP A 344 -6.90 -54.49 79.48
N GLN A 345 -8.10 -53.96 79.24
CA GLN A 345 -9.20 -53.97 80.20
C GLN A 345 -9.75 -55.38 80.43
N ASN A 346 -9.86 -56.24 79.40
CA ASN A 346 -10.15 -57.67 79.59
C ASN A 346 -9.05 -58.40 80.36
N ARG A 347 -7.77 -58.04 80.15
CA ARG A 347 -6.63 -58.58 80.89
C ARG A 347 -6.65 -58.16 82.36
N LEU A 348 -7.05 -56.92 82.65
CA LEU A 348 -7.27 -56.39 84.00
C LEU A 348 -8.49 -57.03 84.67
N MET A 349 -9.62 -57.18 83.96
CA MET A 349 -10.83 -57.85 84.46
C MET A 349 -10.63 -59.34 84.72
N ARG A 350 -9.72 -60.01 84.00
CA ARG A 350 -9.27 -61.38 84.34
C ARG A 350 -8.40 -61.45 85.60
N ASN A 351 -7.78 -60.32 85.99
CA ASN A 351 -6.93 -60.22 87.17
C ASN A 351 -7.65 -59.59 88.38
N ALA A 352 -8.84 -59.00 88.21
CA ALA A 352 -9.61 -58.32 89.24
C ALA A 352 -10.95 -59.04 89.53
N GLY A 353 -11.07 -59.62 90.72
CA GLY A 353 -12.33 -60.16 91.22
C GLY A 353 -13.37 -59.06 91.53
N PRO A 354 -14.67 -59.40 91.64
CA PRO A 354 -15.76 -58.42 91.58
C PRO A 354 -16.06 -57.69 92.90
N SER A 355 -16.36 -56.39 92.83
CA SER A 355 -16.93 -55.62 93.94
C SER A 355 -17.76 -54.37 93.52
N ASN A 356 -19.09 -54.51 93.53
CA ASN A 356 -20.17 -53.58 93.97
C ASN A 356 -20.31 -52.06 93.59
N GLN A 357 -21.58 -51.66 93.33
CA GLN A 357 -22.26 -50.33 93.55
C GLN A 357 -21.94 -49.14 92.59
N ARG A 358 -22.77 -48.09 92.35
CA ARG A 358 -24.27 -47.83 92.31
C ARG A 358 -24.52 -46.34 91.85
N GLU A 359 -25.73 -45.99 91.33
CA GLU A 359 -26.37 -44.62 91.29
C GLU A 359 -25.68 -43.48 90.43
N SER A 360 -26.24 -42.29 90.05
CA SER A 360 -27.61 -41.80 89.65
C SER A 360 -27.65 -40.31 89.12
N VAL A 361 -28.46 -39.98 88.09
CA VAL A 361 -29.52 -38.89 87.99
C VAL A 361 -29.27 -37.33 87.78
N SER A 362 -30.05 -36.71 86.82
CA SER A 362 -30.54 -35.26 86.65
C SER A 362 -29.61 -34.07 86.25
N CYS A 363 -30.03 -32.83 85.81
CA CYS A 363 -31.35 -32.13 85.60
C CYS A 363 -31.30 -30.79 84.74
N ASN A 364 -32.44 -30.36 84.13
CA ASN A 364 -33.12 -29.02 83.91
C ASN A 364 -32.39 -27.61 83.94
N SER A 365 -32.93 -26.42 83.52
CA SER A 365 -33.99 -25.91 82.56
C SER A 365 -34.22 -24.35 82.65
N LYS A 366 -34.80 -23.66 81.61
CA LYS A 366 -35.63 -22.36 81.63
C LYS A 366 -34.93 -20.98 81.92
N SER A 367 -35.45 -19.74 81.67
CA SER A 367 -36.51 -19.11 80.78
C SER A 367 -36.64 -17.54 80.96
N ALA A 368 -37.24 -16.81 79.98
CA ALA A 368 -38.10 -15.56 80.03
C ALA A 368 -37.63 -14.06 80.23
N ASN A 369 -37.95 -13.21 79.21
CA ASN A 369 -38.85 -11.99 79.09
C ASN A 369 -38.77 -10.62 79.88
N ASP A 370 -39.32 -9.55 79.22
CA ASP A 370 -39.83 -8.19 79.66
C ASP A 370 -38.86 -6.99 79.98
N GLY A 371 -39.22 -5.68 79.87
CA GLY A 371 -40.35 -4.97 79.19
C GLY A 371 -40.76 -3.53 79.71
N GLY A 372 -40.97 -2.50 78.84
CA GLY A 372 -41.90 -1.33 79.06
C GLY A 372 -41.42 0.18 79.15
N ASP A 373 -42.37 1.11 78.84
CA ASP A 373 -42.61 2.50 79.38
C ASP A 373 -42.44 3.82 78.51
N ARG A 374 -43.09 4.94 78.95
CA ARG A 374 -43.38 6.22 78.24
C ARG A 374 -42.84 7.50 78.95
N GLY A 375 -42.66 8.60 78.21
CA GLY A 375 -42.57 9.98 78.75
C GLY A 375 -42.07 11.00 77.72
N GLY A 376 -42.53 12.26 77.73
CA GLY A 376 -42.17 13.23 76.66
C GLY A 376 -42.08 14.70 77.09
N THR A 377 -41.60 15.57 76.18
CA THR A 377 -41.77 17.04 76.23
C THR A 377 -41.39 17.68 74.89
N SER A 378 -41.92 18.88 74.62
CA SER A 378 -41.81 19.60 73.33
C SER A 378 -40.61 20.56 73.30
N LEU A 379 -39.87 20.55 72.19
CA LEU A 379 -39.07 21.69 71.73
C LEU A 379 -39.15 21.77 70.20
N VAL A 380 -39.41 22.98 69.69
CA VAL A 380 -39.47 23.28 68.25
C VAL A 380 -38.11 22.98 67.62
N LYS A 381 -38.09 22.11 66.61
CA LYS A 381 -36.97 21.95 65.69
C LYS A 381 -37.34 22.59 64.37
N PRO A 382 -36.39 23.23 63.65
CA PRO A 382 -36.58 23.47 62.23
C PRO A 382 -36.83 22.13 61.54
N VAL A 383 -37.73 22.10 60.56
CA VAL A 383 -37.78 20.98 59.61
C VAL A 383 -36.62 21.18 58.64
N GLU A 384 -35.41 20.84 59.11
CA GLU A 384 -34.34 20.43 58.20
C GLU A 384 -34.74 19.06 57.65
N ASP A 385 -34.92 18.96 56.33
CA ASP A 385 -35.24 17.70 55.68
C ASP A 385 -34.10 16.70 55.91
N LYS A 386 -34.29 15.83 56.90
CA LYS A 386 -33.36 14.75 57.22
C LYS A 386 -33.20 13.75 56.07
N GLU A 387 -34.24 13.61 55.25
CA GLU A 387 -34.16 12.84 54.01
C GLU A 387 -33.31 13.57 52.96
N ALA A 388 -33.52 14.86 52.72
CA ALA A 388 -32.73 15.62 51.75
C ALA A 388 -31.24 15.69 52.15
N THR A 389 -30.94 15.95 53.43
CA THR A 389 -29.56 15.97 53.95
C THR A 389 -28.90 14.59 53.88
N LYS A 390 -29.62 13.50 54.19
CA LYS A 390 -29.11 12.13 53.98
C LYS A 390 -28.87 11.82 52.49
N ARG A 391 -29.78 12.22 51.61
CA ARG A 391 -29.65 12.05 50.15
C ARG A 391 -28.47 12.82 49.57
N ILE A 392 -28.24 14.05 50.06
CA ILE A 392 -27.07 14.88 49.70
C ILE A 392 -25.78 14.21 50.18
N GLN A 393 -25.79 13.59 51.37
CA GLN A 393 -24.60 12.91 51.89
C GLN A 393 -24.29 11.62 51.13
N GLU A 394 -25.31 10.79 50.84
CA GLU A 394 -25.19 9.63 49.93
C GLU A 394 -24.63 10.03 48.56
N LEU A 395 -25.20 11.07 47.92
CA LEU A 395 -24.69 11.62 46.66
C LEU A 395 -23.27 12.20 46.75
N THR A 396 -22.84 12.69 47.92
CA THR A 396 -21.49 13.24 48.12
C THR A 396 -20.47 12.11 48.24
N ASP A 397 -20.82 11.02 48.92
CA ASP A 397 -19.98 9.83 49.05
C ASP A 397 -19.84 9.10 47.70
N ASP A 398 -20.93 8.97 46.94
CA ASP A 398 -20.92 8.44 45.56
C ASP A 398 -20.01 9.27 44.63
N LEU A 399 -20.10 10.61 44.71
CA LEU A 399 -19.28 11.53 43.90
C LEU A 399 -17.80 11.49 44.32
N LEU A 400 -17.51 11.25 45.60
CA LEU A 400 -16.15 10.99 46.09
C LEU A 400 -15.58 9.66 45.55
N SER A 401 -16.37 8.58 45.54
CA SER A 401 -15.96 7.28 44.95
C SER A 401 -15.68 7.42 43.45
N ALA A 402 -16.63 7.98 42.69
CA ALA A 402 -16.46 8.20 41.26
C ALA A 402 -15.26 9.10 40.93
N ARG A 403 -14.95 10.08 41.79
CA ARG A 403 -13.75 10.92 41.64
C ARG A 403 -12.46 10.16 41.94
N GLN A 404 -12.46 9.23 42.90
CA GLN A 404 -11.32 8.37 43.18
C GLN A 404 -11.07 7.40 42.02
N GLU A 405 -12.12 6.75 41.51
CA GLU A 405 -12.06 5.88 40.33
C GLU A 405 -11.51 6.63 39.10
N LEU A 406 -11.96 7.88 38.86
CA LEU A 406 -11.44 8.71 37.78
C LEU A 406 -9.96 9.09 37.96
N THR A 407 -9.48 9.30 39.21
CA THR A 407 -8.04 9.54 39.45
C THR A 407 -7.21 8.27 39.26
N GLU A 408 -7.68 7.11 39.73
CA GLU A 408 -6.99 5.83 39.53
C GLU A 408 -6.92 5.46 38.03
N GLN A 409 -7.98 5.71 37.27
CA GLN A 409 -7.98 5.55 35.81
C GLN A 409 -7.03 6.52 35.11
N ALA A 410 -6.96 7.78 35.56
CA ALA A 410 -6.03 8.77 34.99
C ALA A 410 -4.56 8.38 35.24
N ASP A 411 -4.22 7.95 36.46
CA ASP A 411 -2.88 7.50 36.80
C ASP A 411 -2.49 6.23 36.00
N TYR A 412 -3.43 5.31 35.78
CA TYR A 412 -3.23 4.11 34.94
C TYR A 412 -3.05 4.45 33.45
N ILE A 413 -3.75 5.46 32.92
CA ILE A 413 -3.53 5.94 31.55
C ILE A 413 -2.12 6.49 31.40
N VAL A 414 -1.61 7.28 32.37
CA VAL A 414 -0.25 7.80 32.35
C VAL A 414 0.80 6.67 32.38
N GLU A 415 0.58 5.62 33.17
CA GLU A 415 1.47 4.43 33.18
C GLU A 415 1.49 3.72 31.82
N LEU A 416 0.33 3.57 31.16
CA LEU A 416 0.24 3.00 29.82
C LEU A 416 0.91 3.88 28.75
N GLU A 417 0.77 5.20 28.82
CA GLU A 417 1.44 6.15 27.92
C GLU A 417 2.98 6.05 28.04
N GLU A 418 3.50 5.93 29.27
CA GLU A 418 4.94 5.73 29.50
C GLU A 418 5.42 4.39 28.91
N GLN A 419 4.69 3.28 29.14
CA GLN A 419 5.01 1.97 28.58
C GLN A 419 4.99 1.96 27.04
N ILE A 420 4.03 2.65 26.40
CA ILE A 420 3.97 2.81 24.94
C ILE A 420 5.20 3.57 24.43
N ALA A 421 5.60 4.64 25.12
CA ALA A 421 6.73 5.47 24.71
C ALA A 421 8.09 4.76 24.91
N GLU A 422 8.25 3.95 25.95
CA GLU A 422 9.39 3.03 26.09
C GLU A 422 9.39 1.96 24.99
N GLY A 423 8.23 1.39 24.68
CA GLY A 423 8.02 0.43 23.60
C GLY A 423 8.46 0.95 22.24
N GLU A 424 8.10 2.19 21.89
CA GLU A 424 8.49 2.84 20.65
C GLU A 424 10.01 3.12 20.58
N MET A 425 10.64 3.55 21.68
CA MET A 425 12.10 3.67 21.76
C MET A 425 12.79 2.31 21.55
N MET A 426 12.24 1.24 22.13
CA MET A 426 12.78 -0.11 21.95
C MET A 426 12.55 -0.63 20.52
N ARG A 427 11.40 -0.35 19.90
CA ARG A 427 11.14 -0.67 18.49
C ARG A 427 12.16 -0.02 17.57
N ARG A 428 12.45 1.28 17.70
CA ARG A 428 13.49 1.99 16.91
C ARG A 428 14.85 1.31 17.03
N LYS A 429 15.24 0.96 18.25
CA LYS A 429 16.52 0.30 18.55
C LYS A 429 16.59 -1.11 17.95
N LEU A 430 15.53 -1.91 18.09
CA LEU A 430 15.44 -3.25 17.52
C LEU A 430 15.41 -3.21 15.99
N HIS A 431 14.59 -2.33 15.40
CA HIS A 431 14.50 -2.14 13.95
C HIS A 431 15.86 -1.81 13.37
N ASN A 432 16.55 -0.79 13.89
CA ASN A 432 17.89 -0.47 13.43
C ASN A 432 18.88 -1.64 13.57
N THR A 433 18.82 -2.38 14.68
CA THR A 433 19.69 -3.56 14.89
C THR A 433 19.40 -4.65 13.85
N ILE A 434 18.14 -4.91 13.52
CA ILE A 434 17.73 -5.85 12.47
C ILE A 434 18.22 -5.36 11.09
N GLN A 435 18.12 -4.05 10.81
CA GLN A 435 18.59 -3.49 9.54
C GLN A 435 20.12 -3.56 9.40
N GLU A 436 20.88 -3.29 10.48
CA GLU A 436 22.34 -3.43 10.51
C GLU A 436 22.78 -4.90 10.35
N LEU A 437 22.12 -5.84 11.03
CA LEU A 437 22.40 -7.28 10.94
C LEU A 437 22.10 -7.86 9.54
N ARG A 438 21.09 -7.33 8.85
CA ARG A 438 20.79 -7.62 7.43
C ARG A 438 21.64 -6.80 6.46
N GLY A 439 22.63 -6.05 6.92
CA GLY A 439 23.48 -5.18 6.10
C GLY A 439 22.85 -3.81 5.79
N ASN A 440 23.70 -2.78 5.84
CA ASN A 440 23.34 -1.38 5.53
C ASN A 440 23.27 -1.10 4.02
N ILE A 441 23.85 -1.97 3.18
CA ILE A 441 23.64 -1.97 1.71
C ILE A 441 22.96 -3.28 1.36
N ARG A 442 21.86 -3.22 0.60
CA ARG A 442 21.18 -4.39 0.04
C ARG A 442 20.91 -4.23 -1.45
N VAL A 443 20.72 -5.35 -2.10
CA VAL A 443 20.52 -5.47 -3.54
C VAL A 443 19.32 -6.36 -3.80
N HIS A 444 18.22 -5.74 -4.24
CA HIS A 444 17.04 -6.46 -4.73
C HIS A 444 17.08 -6.45 -6.26
N VAL A 445 16.70 -7.56 -6.88
CA VAL A 445 16.62 -7.69 -8.35
C VAL A 445 15.17 -7.82 -8.78
N ARG A 446 14.77 -7.08 -9.83
CA ARG A 446 13.41 -7.14 -10.38
C ARG A 446 13.43 -7.43 -11.88
N LEU A 447 12.94 -8.60 -12.26
CA LEU A 447 12.71 -8.96 -13.66
C LEU A 447 11.31 -8.51 -14.08
N ARG A 448 11.21 -7.56 -15.02
CA ARG A 448 9.88 -7.13 -15.50
C ARG A 448 9.21 -8.18 -16.40
N PRO A 449 7.87 -8.15 -16.56
CA PRO A 449 7.19 -8.88 -17.63
C PRO A 449 7.72 -8.52 -19.02
N PHE A 450 7.47 -9.39 -19.99
CA PHE A 450 7.53 -9.03 -21.41
C PHE A 450 6.53 -7.90 -21.73
N LEU A 451 6.96 -6.96 -22.57
CA LEU A 451 6.17 -5.82 -23.03
C LEU A 451 5.93 -5.93 -24.53
N ARG A 452 4.80 -5.41 -25.03
CA ARG A 452 4.53 -5.37 -26.49
C ARG A 452 5.61 -4.63 -27.29
N SER A 453 6.36 -3.73 -26.65
CA SER A 453 7.51 -3.02 -27.20
C SER A 453 8.78 -3.87 -27.34
N ASP A 454 8.80 -5.11 -26.83
CA ASP A 454 9.92 -6.07 -26.99
C ASP A 454 9.92 -6.77 -28.36
N GLY A 455 9.05 -6.35 -29.29
CA GLY A 455 8.99 -6.88 -30.65
C GLY A 455 8.44 -8.31 -30.67
N ALA A 456 9.06 -9.18 -31.47
CA ALA A 456 8.58 -10.57 -31.66
C ALA A 456 8.56 -11.38 -30.36
N GLU A 457 9.51 -11.16 -29.44
CA GLU A 457 9.50 -11.80 -28.11
C GLU A 457 8.33 -11.29 -27.26
N GLY A 458 7.99 -10.00 -27.34
CA GLY A 458 6.88 -9.40 -26.60
C GLY A 458 5.48 -9.73 -27.12
N LEU A 459 5.39 -10.37 -28.28
CA LEU A 459 4.13 -10.74 -28.96
C LEU A 459 3.92 -12.26 -29.07
N ALA A 460 4.88 -13.08 -28.62
CA ALA A 460 4.74 -14.54 -28.61
C ALA A 460 3.73 -14.99 -27.53
N GLU A 461 2.97 -16.05 -27.80
CA GLU A 461 1.99 -16.60 -26.85
C GLU A 461 2.65 -17.20 -25.58
N ASN A 462 3.86 -17.75 -25.73
CA ASN A 462 4.68 -18.29 -24.63
C ASN A 462 6.14 -17.86 -24.79
N PRO A 463 6.50 -16.62 -24.42
CA PRO A 463 7.85 -16.09 -24.62
C PRO A 463 8.82 -16.71 -23.62
N GLN A 464 9.89 -17.34 -24.12
CA GLN A 464 10.94 -17.87 -23.26
C GLN A 464 11.84 -16.74 -22.76
N SER A 465 11.88 -16.54 -21.45
CA SER A 465 12.79 -15.57 -20.83
C SER A 465 14.25 -15.98 -21.02
N ALA A 466 15.09 -15.01 -21.39
CA ALA A 466 16.55 -15.09 -21.37
C ALA A 466 17.12 -15.17 -19.95
N ILE A 467 16.28 -14.98 -18.92
CA ILE A 467 16.64 -14.98 -17.50
C ILE A 467 15.64 -15.82 -16.71
N ARG A 468 16.12 -16.81 -15.96
CA ARG A 468 15.34 -17.63 -15.03
C ARG A 468 15.54 -17.11 -13.61
N CYS A 469 14.45 -16.80 -12.91
CA CYS A 469 14.47 -16.45 -11.49
C CYS A 469 13.99 -17.65 -10.66
N ASP A 470 14.73 -17.99 -9.61
CA ASP A 470 14.25 -18.78 -8.49
C ASP A 470 14.07 -17.82 -7.31
N THR A 471 12.81 -17.45 -7.04
CA THR A 471 12.44 -16.51 -5.97
C THR A 471 12.48 -17.14 -4.58
N PHE A 472 12.53 -18.48 -4.48
CA PHE A 472 12.66 -19.19 -3.21
C PHE A 472 14.13 -19.36 -2.80
N ALA A 473 15.01 -19.69 -3.76
CA ALA A 473 16.45 -19.74 -3.53
C ALA A 473 17.14 -18.36 -3.60
N SER A 474 16.42 -17.29 -3.94
CA SER A 474 16.96 -15.96 -4.27
C SER A 474 18.13 -16.02 -5.27
N THR A 475 18.00 -16.85 -6.32
CA THR A 475 18.99 -16.95 -7.39
C THR A 475 18.42 -16.58 -8.75
N ILE A 476 19.28 -16.05 -9.62
CA ILE A 476 18.92 -15.64 -10.97
C ILE A 476 19.98 -16.12 -11.96
N THR A 477 19.53 -16.78 -13.02
CA THR A 477 20.41 -17.51 -13.96
C THR A 477 20.07 -17.18 -15.41
N THR A 478 21.07 -16.85 -16.21
CA THR A 478 20.87 -16.61 -17.65
C THR A 478 20.59 -17.90 -18.43
N ASN A 479 19.58 -17.87 -19.28
CA ASN A 479 19.09 -18.99 -20.07
C ASN A 479 19.88 -19.14 -21.40
N VAL A 480 21.17 -19.45 -21.31
CA VAL A 480 22.09 -19.62 -22.46
C VAL A 480 23.01 -20.83 -22.24
N GLU A 481 23.72 -21.28 -23.29
CA GLU A 481 24.61 -22.46 -23.24
C GLU A 481 25.64 -22.41 -22.09
N ASN A 482 26.15 -21.22 -21.77
CA ASN A 482 27.04 -20.98 -20.63
C ASN A 482 26.32 -20.10 -19.60
N PRO A 483 25.51 -20.69 -18.69
CA PRO A 483 24.71 -19.92 -17.75
C PRO A 483 25.58 -19.21 -16.70
N HIS A 484 25.29 -17.93 -16.47
CA HIS A 484 25.77 -17.19 -15.31
C HIS A 484 24.67 -17.15 -14.25
N THR A 485 24.99 -17.62 -13.04
CA THR A 485 24.10 -17.58 -11.87
C THR A 485 24.62 -16.56 -10.86
N PHE A 486 23.70 -15.78 -10.29
CA PHE A 486 23.94 -14.81 -9.23
C PHE A 486 22.93 -15.03 -8.09
N ALA A 487 23.30 -14.64 -6.88
CA ALA A 487 22.42 -14.65 -5.70
C ALA A 487 22.34 -13.24 -5.12
N PHE A 488 21.18 -12.87 -4.60
CA PHE A 488 20.87 -11.51 -4.12
C PHE A 488 19.97 -11.55 -2.89
N ASP A 489 19.84 -10.42 -2.16
CA ASP A 489 19.04 -10.37 -0.93
C ASP A 489 17.56 -10.71 -1.19
N LYS A 490 17.02 -10.23 -2.31
CA LYS A 490 15.66 -10.53 -2.77
C LYS A 490 15.61 -10.51 -4.29
N ILE A 491 14.82 -11.42 -4.88
CA ILE A 491 14.58 -11.46 -6.33
C ILE A 491 13.09 -11.50 -6.58
N TYR A 492 12.63 -10.60 -7.45
CA TYR A 492 11.27 -10.51 -7.95
C TYR A 492 11.20 -11.06 -9.37
N GLY A 493 10.30 -12.02 -9.58
CA GLY A 493 9.94 -12.55 -10.88
C GLY A 493 8.95 -11.66 -11.63
N GLN A 494 8.58 -12.10 -12.84
CA GLN A 494 7.70 -11.34 -13.72
C GLN A 494 6.27 -11.17 -13.19
N SER A 495 5.85 -12.02 -12.25
CA SER A 495 4.52 -11.99 -11.62
C SER A 495 4.39 -11.02 -10.44
N ASP A 496 5.50 -10.49 -9.92
CA ASP A 496 5.50 -9.79 -8.63
C ASP A 496 5.04 -8.33 -8.74
N SER A 497 3.95 -8.02 -8.03
CA SER A 497 3.27 -6.73 -8.09
C SER A 497 4.06 -5.59 -7.45
N GLN A 498 3.57 -4.36 -7.62
CA GLN A 498 4.12 -3.19 -6.91
C GLN A 498 3.98 -3.33 -5.39
N ASP A 499 2.91 -3.94 -4.90
CA ASP A 499 2.63 -4.14 -3.48
C ASP A 499 3.66 -5.07 -2.83
N VAL A 500 3.96 -6.21 -3.46
CA VAL A 500 4.96 -7.18 -2.97
C VAL A 500 6.35 -6.54 -2.91
N VAL A 501 6.73 -5.79 -3.94
CA VAL A 501 8.01 -5.04 -3.95
C VAL A 501 8.02 -3.97 -2.85
N PHE A 502 6.92 -3.24 -2.67
CA PHE A 502 6.85 -2.20 -1.64
C PHE A 502 6.88 -2.76 -0.21
N GLN A 503 6.25 -3.92 0.04
CA GLN A 503 6.24 -4.56 1.34
C GLN A 503 7.66 -4.84 1.86
N ASP A 504 8.55 -5.41 1.03
CA ASP A 504 9.95 -5.63 1.40
C ASP A 504 10.76 -4.32 1.53
N VAL A 505 10.35 -3.25 0.83
CA VAL A 505 11.03 -1.94 0.83
C VAL A 505 10.62 -1.09 2.06
N SER A 506 9.45 -1.35 2.64
CA SER A 506 8.87 -0.58 3.76
C SER A 506 9.81 -0.46 4.98
N ASP A 507 10.61 -1.49 5.27
CA ASP A 507 11.67 -1.50 6.29
C ASP A 507 12.65 -0.31 6.19
N PHE A 508 13.01 0.08 4.97
CA PHE A 508 13.87 1.22 4.69
C PHE A 508 13.13 2.54 4.91
N ILE A 509 11.83 2.60 4.59
CA ILE A 509 10.99 3.78 4.83
C ILE A 509 10.83 4.03 6.33
N GLN A 510 10.57 2.98 7.11
CA GLN A 510 10.56 3.04 8.58
C GLN A 510 11.92 3.47 9.14
N SER A 511 13.03 3.08 8.51
CA SER A 511 14.36 3.57 8.92
C SER A 511 14.52 5.07 8.71
N ALA A 512 13.88 5.66 7.69
CA ALA A 512 13.89 7.11 7.51
C ALA A 512 13.05 7.81 8.59
N MET A 513 11.88 7.25 8.95
CA MET A 513 11.07 7.71 10.09
C MET A 513 11.83 7.66 11.43
N ASP A 514 12.66 6.63 11.62
CA ASP A 514 13.47 6.42 12.82
C ASP A 514 14.72 7.35 12.89
N GLY A 515 14.93 8.22 11.89
CA GLY A 515 15.98 9.24 11.88
C GLY A 515 17.25 8.92 11.07
N TYR A 516 17.22 7.89 10.23
CA TYR A 516 18.38 7.52 9.40
C TYR A 516 18.36 8.18 8.02
N ASN A 517 19.54 8.31 7.41
CA ASN A 517 19.67 8.68 6.00
C ASN A 517 19.47 7.44 5.13
N VAL A 518 18.43 7.43 4.30
CA VAL A 518 18.03 6.27 3.49
C VAL A 518 18.09 6.62 2.01
N CYS A 519 18.69 5.75 1.20
CA CYS A 519 18.70 5.87 -0.25
C CYS A 519 18.16 4.59 -0.91
N ILE A 520 17.09 4.70 -1.68
CA ILE A 520 16.59 3.61 -2.53
C ILE A 520 16.76 4.07 -3.97
N PHE A 521 17.57 3.34 -4.76
CA PHE A 521 17.85 3.72 -6.14
C PHE A 521 17.54 2.59 -7.14
N ALA A 522 16.84 2.91 -8.21
CA ALA A 522 16.60 2.02 -9.33
C ALA A 522 17.74 2.09 -10.35
N TYR A 523 18.29 0.93 -10.73
CA TYR A 523 19.40 0.79 -11.68
C TYR A 523 19.06 -0.25 -12.76
N GLY A 524 19.54 -0.05 -13.98
CA GLY A 524 19.31 -0.95 -15.12
C GLY A 524 19.27 -0.20 -16.44
N GLN A 525 19.18 -0.90 -17.56
CA GLN A 525 19.09 -0.27 -18.89
C GLN A 525 17.80 0.55 -19.06
N THR A 526 17.74 1.41 -20.07
CA THR A 526 16.47 1.98 -20.55
C THR A 526 15.49 0.88 -20.94
N GLY A 527 14.22 1.04 -20.55
CA GLY A 527 13.18 0.04 -20.78
C GLY A 527 13.19 -1.18 -19.84
N SER A 528 14.05 -1.25 -18.82
CA SER A 528 14.07 -2.37 -17.84
C SER A 528 13.01 -2.26 -16.72
N GLY A 529 12.38 -1.10 -16.53
CA GLY A 529 11.34 -0.90 -15.50
C GLY A 529 11.74 -0.05 -14.28
N LYS A 530 12.84 0.72 -14.35
CA LYS A 530 13.27 1.67 -13.28
C LYS A 530 12.16 2.64 -12.85
N THR A 531 11.73 3.51 -13.76
CA THR A 531 10.67 4.50 -13.52
C THR A 531 9.32 3.85 -13.15
N HIS A 532 8.99 2.68 -13.71
CA HIS A 532 7.83 1.90 -13.27
C HIS A 532 7.95 1.44 -11.80
N THR A 533 9.15 1.08 -11.34
CA THR A 533 9.36 0.69 -9.95
C THR A 533 9.32 1.89 -9.01
N MET A 534 9.91 3.03 -9.40
CA MET A 534 9.96 4.23 -8.57
C MET A 534 8.64 5.01 -8.54
N GLN A 535 8.04 5.31 -9.69
CA GLN A 535 6.82 6.11 -9.81
C GLN A 535 5.56 5.26 -10.03
N GLY A 536 5.66 4.23 -10.88
CA GLY A 536 4.50 3.44 -11.31
C GLY A 536 3.80 4.01 -12.54
N SER A 537 2.60 3.53 -12.83
CA SER A 537 1.79 3.97 -13.98
C SER A 537 0.31 4.11 -13.63
N GLY A 538 -0.14 5.34 -13.37
CA GLY A 538 -1.55 5.65 -13.07
C GLY A 538 -1.94 5.48 -11.59
N LYS A 539 -3.24 5.41 -11.35
CA LYS A 539 -3.84 5.42 -9.99
C LYS A 539 -3.96 4.02 -9.39
N ALA A 540 -4.12 3.95 -8.07
CA ALA A 540 -4.24 2.71 -7.27
C ALA A 540 -3.06 1.73 -7.40
N GLN A 541 -3.33 0.45 -7.68
CA GLN A 541 -2.39 -0.68 -7.54
C GLN A 541 -1.07 -0.53 -8.30
N MET A 542 -1.06 0.22 -9.41
CA MET A 542 0.13 0.42 -10.23
C MET A 542 1.09 1.50 -9.70
N ARG A 543 0.76 2.22 -8.61
CA ARG A 543 1.65 3.18 -7.92
C ARG A 543 2.96 2.51 -7.51
N GLY A 544 4.09 3.18 -7.75
CA GLY A 544 5.44 2.69 -7.42
C GLY A 544 5.88 3.02 -5.98
N ILE A 545 7.19 2.92 -5.72
CA ILE A 545 7.77 3.14 -4.38
C ILE A 545 7.54 4.56 -3.86
N ILE A 546 7.74 5.60 -4.69
CA ILE A 546 7.61 7.02 -4.26
C ILE A 546 6.22 7.32 -3.68
N PRO A 547 5.11 7.16 -4.43
CA PRO A 547 3.78 7.41 -3.88
C PRO A 547 3.48 6.60 -2.62
N ARG A 548 3.79 5.29 -2.62
CA ARG A 548 3.49 4.40 -1.49
C ARG A 548 4.31 4.71 -0.24
N ALA A 549 5.57 5.15 -0.41
CA ALA A 549 6.44 5.55 0.68
C ALA A 549 5.90 6.79 1.40
N ILE A 550 5.33 7.74 0.66
CA ILE A 550 4.75 8.96 1.25
C ILE A 550 3.47 8.61 2.01
N ASP A 551 2.58 7.79 1.43
CA ASP A 551 1.37 7.30 2.11
C ASP A 551 1.73 6.61 3.45
N LEU A 552 2.72 5.70 3.43
CA LEU A 552 3.19 4.98 4.62
C LEU A 552 3.76 5.93 5.68
N ILE A 553 4.64 6.86 5.29
CA ILE A 553 5.22 7.86 6.21
C ILE A 553 4.12 8.65 6.92
N ILE A 554 3.08 9.03 6.19
CA ILE A 554 2.01 9.88 6.70
C ILE A 554 1.07 9.12 7.64
N ASN A 555 0.77 7.87 7.34
CA ASN A 555 0.07 6.98 8.27
C ASN A 555 0.86 6.84 9.58
N CYS A 556 2.16 6.55 9.50
CA CYS A 556 3.04 6.46 10.68
C CYS A 556 3.15 7.81 11.45
N CYS A 557 3.22 8.95 10.76
CA CYS A 557 3.17 10.27 11.41
C CYS A 557 1.86 10.47 12.18
N SER A 558 0.72 10.07 11.60
CA SER A 558 -0.60 10.25 12.19
C SER A 558 -0.79 9.35 13.42
N GLU A 559 -0.34 8.10 13.35
CA GLU A 559 -0.28 7.19 14.50
C GLU A 559 0.58 7.75 15.62
N LEU A 560 1.81 8.18 15.32
CA LEU A 560 2.73 8.73 16.32
C LEU A 560 2.30 10.10 16.89
N THR A 561 1.43 10.83 16.20
CA THR A 561 0.83 12.08 16.74
C THR A 561 0.00 11.80 17.99
N SER A 562 -0.67 10.64 18.08
CA SER A 562 -1.37 10.21 19.30
C SER A 562 -0.42 10.01 20.49
N MET A 563 0.87 9.74 20.23
CA MET A 563 1.93 9.56 21.22
C MET A 563 2.75 10.85 21.45
N GLY A 564 2.22 12.02 21.08
CA GLY A 564 2.84 13.32 21.30
C GLY A 564 3.97 13.70 20.32
N TRP A 565 4.14 12.97 19.22
CA TRP A 565 5.10 13.34 18.17
C TRP A 565 4.52 14.35 17.17
N ASN A 566 5.21 15.47 16.98
CA ASN A 566 4.90 16.44 15.95
C ASN A 566 5.88 16.28 14.79
N TYR A 567 5.38 16.01 13.58
CA TYR A 567 6.20 15.81 12.38
C TYR A 567 6.09 16.97 11.39
N PHE A 568 7.22 17.31 10.77
CA PHE A 568 7.34 18.24 9.64
C PHE A 568 7.99 17.49 8.48
N LEU A 569 7.34 17.55 7.32
CA LEU A 569 7.72 16.81 6.12
C LEU A 569 7.99 17.81 4.98
N THR A 570 9.23 17.87 4.50
CA THR A 570 9.64 18.79 3.43
C THR A 570 10.20 17.99 2.25
N VAL A 571 9.60 18.18 1.08
CA VAL A 571 9.96 17.53 -0.19
C VAL A 571 10.84 18.46 -1.02
N THR A 572 11.86 17.87 -1.64
CA THR A 572 12.57 18.44 -2.79
C THR A 572 12.60 17.41 -3.92
N PHE A 573 12.46 17.85 -5.17
CA PHE A 573 12.56 16.96 -6.33
C PHE A 573 13.41 17.66 -7.39
N TYR A 574 14.51 17.02 -7.79
CA TYR A 574 15.45 17.58 -8.75
C TYR A 574 16.02 16.47 -9.65
N GLU A 575 16.62 16.88 -10.76
CA GLU A 575 17.37 15.98 -11.63
C GLU A 575 18.82 16.41 -11.78
N ILE A 576 19.68 15.43 -12.07
CA ILE A 576 21.07 15.61 -12.45
C ILE A 576 21.20 15.21 -13.91
N TYR A 577 21.32 16.21 -14.78
CA TYR A 577 21.54 16.06 -16.22
C TYR A 577 22.86 16.74 -16.60
N ASN A 578 23.74 16.02 -17.30
CA ASN A 578 25.04 16.54 -17.74
C ASN A 578 25.87 17.23 -16.61
N GLU A 579 25.95 16.59 -15.43
CA GLU A 579 26.58 17.14 -14.21
C GLU A 579 26.06 18.54 -13.78
N THR A 580 24.85 18.89 -14.19
CA THR A 580 24.10 20.09 -13.77
C THR A 580 22.86 19.64 -12.99
N ILE A 581 22.54 20.37 -11.92
CA ILE A 581 21.35 20.09 -11.11
C ILE A 581 20.25 21.04 -11.58
N ARG A 582 19.06 20.51 -11.84
CA ARG A 582 17.85 21.26 -12.18
C ARG A 582 16.75 20.92 -11.18
N ASP A 583 16.12 21.95 -10.63
CA ASP A 583 14.92 21.83 -9.80
C ASP A 583 13.72 21.40 -10.67
N LEU A 584 12.96 20.38 -10.22
CA LEU A 584 11.76 19.88 -10.90
C LEU A 584 10.46 20.39 -10.26
N LEU A 585 10.52 21.06 -9.10
CA LEU A 585 9.35 21.63 -8.41
C LEU A 585 9.18 23.13 -8.66
N THR A 586 10.10 23.76 -9.40
CA THR A 586 9.99 25.18 -9.72
C THR A 586 8.85 25.45 -10.72
N VAL A 587 8.12 26.53 -10.48
CA VAL A 587 7.06 27.05 -11.38
C VAL A 587 7.66 28.06 -12.37
N ASP A 588 8.74 28.74 -12.00
CA ASP A 588 9.49 29.67 -12.86
C ASP A 588 10.75 28.97 -13.37
N ASN A 589 10.79 28.63 -14.67
CA ASN A 589 11.99 28.12 -15.34
C ASN A 589 13.06 29.23 -15.54
N ASP A 590 13.59 29.75 -14.43
CA ASP A 590 14.73 30.66 -14.40
C ASP A 590 16.02 29.87 -14.58
N GLU A 591 16.36 29.58 -15.85
CA GLU A 591 17.59 28.86 -16.26
C GLU A 591 18.89 29.48 -15.72
N THR A 592 18.85 30.70 -15.17
CA THR A 592 20.02 31.35 -14.58
C THR A 592 20.36 30.82 -13.18
N ARG A 593 19.42 30.17 -12.48
CA ARG A 593 19.62 29.61 -11.13
C ARG A 593 20.49 28.35 -11.19
N LYS A 594 21.69 28.45 -10.63
CA LYS A 594 22.64 27.33 -10.53
C LYS A 594 22.62 26.69 -9.15
N HIS A 595 22.02 25.52 -9.06
CA HIS A 595 22.02 24.71 -7.84
C HIS A 595 23.38 24.03 -7.63
N ASN A 596 23.92 24.16 -6.42
CA ASN A 596 25.22 23.60 -6.03
C ASN A 596 25.09 22.78 -4.75
N ILE A 597 25.90 21.73 -4.62
CA ILE A 597 25.93 20.90 -3.42
C ILE A 597 26.83 21.56 -2.39
N ARG A 598 26.26 21.87 -1.22
CA ARG A 598 26.96 22.37 -0.03
C ARG A 598 26.96 21.31 1.07
N THR A 599 27.77 21.55 2.10
CA THR A 599 27.85 20.70 3.28
C THR A 599 27.36 21.50 4.49
N ASP A 600 26.46 20.93 5.28
CA ASP A 600 25.88 21.56 6.47
C ASP A 600 26.86 21.54 7.67
N ASN A 601 26.46 22.19 8.76
CA ASN A 601 27.24 22.26 10.01
C ASN A 601 27.43 20.87 10.69
N ARG A 602 26.74 19.82 10.22
CA ARG A 602 26.87 18.43 10.69
C ARG A 602 27.69 17.56 9.75
N GLY A 603 28.26 18.12 8.68
CA GLY A 603 29.04 17.40 7.67
C GLY A 603 28.21 16.68 6.59
N ARG A 604 26.88 16.91 6.54
CA ARG A 604 25.98 16.29 5.57
C ARG A 604 25.86 17.15 4.31
N ASN A 605 25.89 16.53 3.14
CA ASN A 605 25.70 17.25 1.89
C ASN A 605 24.22 17.51 1.60
N TYR A 606 23.91 18.68 1.07
CA TYR A 606 22.58 19.08 0.60
C TYR A 606 22.71 19.97 -0.63
N VAL A 607 21.64 20.08 -1.43
CA VAL A 607 21.61 20.96 -2.61
C VAL A 607 21.06 22.32 -2.19
N GLU A 608 21.80 23.39 -2.47
CA GLU A 608 21.35 24.76 -2.17
C GLU A 608 20.34 25.28 -3.20
N GLY A 609 19.30 25.96 -2.70
CA GLY A 609 18.40 26.80 -3.49
C GLY A 609 17.38 26.03 -4.33
N LEU A 610 17.14 24.76 -4.03
CA LEU A 610 15.97 24.03 -4.55
C LEU A 610 14.68 24.61 -3.96
N THR A 611 13.57 24.42 -4.68
CA THR A 611 12.23 24.63 -4.16
C THR A 611 11.91 23.53 -3.15
N GLU A 612 11.68 23.94 -1.91
CA GLU A 612 11.21 23.10 -0.81
C GLU A 612 9.68 23.20 -0.73
N VAL A 613 8.99 22.06 -0.69
CA VAL A 613 7.52 21.96 -0.59
C VAL A 613 7.19 21.20 0.69
N ASP A 614 6.54 21.87 1.64
CA ASP A 614 6.06 21.26 2.87
C ASP A 614 4.75 20.49 2.59
N ILE A 615 4.63 19.26 3.11
CA ILE A 615 3.41 18.44 2.97
C ILE A 615 2.39 18.85 4.04
N ASP A 616 1.16 19.15 3.63
CA ASP A 616 0.02 19.32 4.54
C ASP A 616 -0.68 17.98 4.78
N PHE A 617 -0.67 17.51 6.03
CA PHE A 617 -1.35 16.29 6.47
C PHE A 617 -2.86 16.28 6.19
N ASN A 618 -3.49 17.44 5.97
CA ASN A 618 -4.91 17.54 5.65
C ASN A 618 -5.24 17.30 4.16
N GLN A 619 -4.26 17.38 3.25
CA GLN A 619 -4.49 17.36 1.78
C GLN A 619 -3.45 16.51 1.02
N VAL A 620 -3.02 15.43 1.65
CA VAL A 620 -1.89 14.59 1.23
C VAL A 620 -2.05 14.02 -0.17
N GLU A 621 -3.17 13.35 -0.47
CA GLU A 621 -3.31 12.61 -1.73
C GLU A 621 -3.24 13.53 -2.96
N GLU A 622 -3.92 14.68 -2.92
CA GLU A 622 -3.90 15.68 -4.00
C GLU A 622 -2.49 16.28 -4.11
N GLN A 623 -1.85 16.69 -3.01
CA GLN A 623 -0.48 17.24 -3.03
C GLN A 623 0.58 16.27 -3.56
N VAL A 624 0.52 14.99 -3.20
CA VAL A 624 1.49 13.99 -3.65
C VAL A 624 1.34 13.71 -5.15
N GLU A 625 0.10 13.60 -5.64
CA GLU A 625 -0.16 13.46 -7.07
C GLU A 625 0.28 14.73 -7.84
N GLU A 626 0.02 15.92 -7.29
CA GLU A 626 0.47 17.20 -7.85
C GLU A 626 2.01 17.33 -7.92
N ILE A 627 2.73 17.00 -6.85
CA ILE A 627 4.21 17.03 -6.80
C ILE A 627 4.82 16.08 -7.84
N VAL A 628 4.32 14.84 -7.92
CA VAL A 628 4.82 13.83 -8.87
C VAL A 628 4.49 14.23 -10.31
N ASN A 629 3.28 14.74 -10.57
CA ASN A 629 2.88 15.20 -11.90
C ASN A 629 3.63 16.46 -12.34
N LEU A 630 3.83 17.45 -11.46
CA LEU A 630 4.61 18.66 -11.75
C LEU A 630 6.04 18.29 -12.14
N ALA A 631 6.69 17.42 -11.37
CA ALA A 631 8.04 16.96 -11.68
C ALA A 631 8.11 16.12 -12.97
N ALA A 632 7.10 15.30 -13.26
CA ALA A 632 7.00 14.57 -14.53
C ALA A 632 6.82 15.51 -15.73
N CYS A 633 5.97 16.53 -15.61
CA CYS A 633 5.80 17.59 -16.60
C CYS A 633 7.12 18.34 -16.84
N ASN A 634 7.76 18.86 -15.79
CA ASN A 634 9.03 19.57 -15.88
C ASN A 634 10.17 18.70 -16.46
N ARG A 635 10.19 17.38 -16.18
CA ARG A 635 11.12 16.40 -16.79
C ARG A 635 10.81 16.12 -18.27
N SER A 636 9.67 16.53 -18.81
CA SER A 636 9.21 16.21 -20.18
C SER A 636 9.30 17.36 -21.19
N VAL A 637 9.35 18.62 -20.73
CA VAL A 637 9.24 19.82 -21.60
C VAL A 637 10.49 20.07 -22.46
N ASP A 638 11.63 19.46 -22.14
CA ASP A 638 12.89 19.67 -22.85
C ASP A 638 13.03 18.90 -24.17
N ARG A 639 12.36 19.45 -25.20
CA ARG A 639 12.42 19.13 -26.64
C ARG A 639 11.82 17.79 -27.12
N THR A 640 11.29 17.88 -28.33
CA THR A 640 10.51 16.88 -29.06
C THR A 640 11.29 15.61 -29.45
N ASP A 641 11.34 14.64 -28.55
CA ASP A 641 11.32 13.20 -28.85
C ASP A 641 10.72 12.49 -27.61
N MET A 642 9.45 12.07 -27.70
CA MET A 642 8.78 11.34 -26.61
C MET A 642 9.64 10.14 -26.17
N ASN A 643 9.85 10.02 -24.85
CA ASN A 643 10.66 9.00 -24.15
C ASN A 643 12.19 9.20 -24.09
N ALA A 644 12.76 10.28 -24.65
CA ALA A 644 14.22 10.44 -24.73
C ALA A 644 14.91 11.04 -23.49
N HIS A 645 14.20 11.72 -22.58
CA HIS A 645 14.82 12.49 -21.49
C HIS A 645 14.98 11.70 -20.17
N SER A 646 13.98 10.91 -19.74
CA SER A 646 14.05 10.14 -18.49
C SER A 646 15.09 9.01 -18.49
N SER A 647 15.51 8.56 -19.68
CA SER A 647 16.65 7.65 -19.86
C SER A 647 18.01 8.33 -19.64
N ARG A 648 18.04 9.66 -19.51
CA ARG A 648 19.26 10.48 -19.63
C ARG A 648 19.52 11.46 -18.49
N SER A 649 18.55 11.69 -17.62
CA SER A 649 18.73 12.39 -16.35
C SER A 649 18.51 11.46 -15.16
N HIS A 650 19.30 11.62 -14.09
CA HIS A 650 19.03 10.95 -12.81
C HIS A 650 18.06 11.81 -12.02
N SER A 651 16.89 11.30 -11.66
CA SER A 651 15.92 12.04 -10.84
C SER A 651 16.01 11.61 -9.39
N ILE A 652 16.05 12.58 -8.48
CA ILE A 652 16.16 12.39 -7.03
C ILE A 652 14.98 13.08 -6.36
N PHE A 653 14.04 12.29 -5.88
CA PHE A 653 13.02 12.73 -4.93
C PHE A 653 13.62 12.60 -3.52
N ALA A 654 13.71 13.69 -2.77
CA ALA A 654 14.25 13.68 -1.42
C ALA A 654 13.23 14.27 -0.44
N LEU A 655 12.80 13.45 0.52
CA LEU A 655 11.88 13.80 1.59
C LEU A 655 12.67 13.88 2.90
N LYS A 656 12.68 15.08 3.50
CA LYS A 656 13.22 15.33 4.84
C LYS A 656 12.12 15.12 5.87
N ILE A 657 12.41 14.33 6.90
CA ILE A 657 11.46 13.95 7.95
C ILE A 657 12.00 14.51 9.27
N GLN A 658 11.27 15.44 9.90
CA GLN A 658 11.66 16.02 11.18
C GLN A 658 10.56 15.75 12.21
N GLY A 659 10.85 14.95 13.23
CA GLY A 659 9.93 14.65 14.34
C GLY A 659 10.41 15.25 15.65
N TYR A 660 9.49 15.85 16.42
CA TYR A 660 9.77 16.35 17.77
C TYR A 660 8.70 15.88 18.75
N ASN A 661 9.12 15.26 19.84
CA ASN A 661 8.27 14.93 20.98
C ASN A 661 8.65 15.85 22.16
N GLU A 662 7.69 16.67 22.59
CA GLU A 662 7.94 17.66 23.65
C GLU A 662 8.04 17.02 25.04
N ALA A 663 7.15 16.06 25.35
CA ALA A 663 7.14 15.35 26.63
C ALA A 663 8.46 14.58 26.88
N GLN A 664 9.00 13.95 25.83
CA GLN A 664 10.28 13.25 25.88
C GLN A 664 11.50 14.13 25.52
N ASN A 665 11.30 15.43 25.21
CA ASN A 665 12.35 16.36 24.78
C ASN A 665 13.32 15.76 23.71
N THR A 666 12.74 15.03 22.75
CA THR A 666 13.49 14.22 21.77
C THR A 666 13.19 14.71 20.35
N GLU A 667 14.25 14.95 19.58
CA GLU A 667 14.19 15.34 18.16
C GLU A 667 14.77 14.21 17.30
N VAL A 668 14.11 13.92 16.18
CA VAL A 668 14.50 12.92 15.17
C VAL A 668 14.53 13.60 13.80
N GLU A 669 15.61 13.40 13.04
CA GLU A 669 15.78 14.02 11.71
C GLU A 669 16.28 12.97 10.72
N GLY A 670 15.37 12.42 9.91
CA GLY A 670 15.67 11.47 8.85
C GLY A 670 15.65 12.10 7.46
N THR A 671 16.16 11.38 6.47
CA THR A 671 16.10 11.80 5.06
C THR A 671 15.95 10.59 4.16
N LEU A 672 14.87 10.55 3.40
CA LEU A 672 14.57 9.52 2.41
C LEU A 672 14.87 10.03 1.00
N SER A 673 15.87 9.45 0.34
CA SER A 673 16.22 9.72 -1.05
C SER A 673 15.75 8.57 -1.95
N LEU A 674 14.83 8.86 -2.86
CA LEU A 674 14.27 7.93 -3.84
C LEU A 674 14.76 8.32 -5.22
N VAL A 675 15.57 7.46 -5.85
CA VAL A 675 16.36 7.80 -7.04
C VAL A 675 15.98 6.93 -8.25
N ASP A 676 15.58 7.58 -9.35
CA ASP A 676 15.43 6.96 -10.67
C ASP A 676 16.67 7.32 -11.51
N LEU A 677 17.64 6.40 -11.57
CA LEU A 677 18.88 6.65 -12.32
C LEU A 677 18.63 6.65 -13.84
N ALA A 678 19.53 7.27 -14.58
CA ALA A 678 19.58 7.19 -16.04
C ALA A 678 19.85 5.75 -16.54
N GLY A 679 19.73 5.53 -17.85
CA GLY A 679 20.10 4.28 -18.51
C GLY A 679 21.57 3.91 -18.29
N SER A 680 21.81 2.63 -18.00
CA SER A 680 23.16 2.06 -17.83
C SER A 680 23.73 1.42 -19.10
N GLU A 681 22.97 1.43 -20.20
CA GLU A 681 23.38 0.90 -21.50
C GLU A 681 24.65 1.58 -22.05
N ARG A 682 25.47 0.77 -22.72
CA ARG A 682 26.80 1.22 -23.16
C ARG A 682 26.72 2.15 -24.37
N LEU A 683 27.61 3.16 -24.39
CA LEU A 683 27.82 4.08 -25.51
C LEU A 683 28.00 3.39 -26.88
N SER A 684 28.55 2.18 -26.89
CA SER A 684 28.73 1.38 -28.11
C SER A 684 27.42 1.03 -28.83
N ARG A 685 26.28 1.00 -28.13
CA ARG A 685 24.95 0.76 -28.74
C ARG A 685 24.26 2.03 -29.25
N SER A 686 24.66 3.22 -28.81
CA SER A 686 23.88 4.44 -29.05
C SER A 686 24.15 5.13 -30.40
N HIS A 687 25.22 4.74 -31.11
CA HIS A 687 25.69 5.37 -32.37
C HIS A 687 25.76 6.91 -32.31
N ALA A 688 25.88 7.49 -31.12
CA ALA A 688 25.68 8.91 -30.89
C ALA A 688 26.86 9.76 -31.38
N THR A 689 26.56 10.82 -32.13
CA THR A 689 27.53 11.79 -32.64
C THR A 689 27.31 13.20 -32.08
N GLY A 690 28.36 14.02 -32.03
CA GLY A 690 28.26 15.43 -31.66
C GLY A 690 27.83 15.67 -30.20
N SER A 691 26.81 16.49 -29.99
CA SER A 691 26.29 16.82 -28.64
C SER A 691 25.76 15.59 -27.89
N ARG A 692 25.05 14.68 -28.58
CA ARG A 692 24.53 13.43 -28.01
C ARG A 692 25.63 12.51 -27.46
N LEU A 693 26.86 12.58 -28.02
CA LEU A 693 28.01 11.85 -27.48
C LEU A 693 28.49 12.43 -26.14
N LYS A 694 28.56 13.77 -26.02
CA LYS A 694 28.96 14.45 -24.77
C LYS A 694 27.95 14.20 -23.64
N GLU A 695 26.67 14.30 -23.97
CA GLU A 695 25.54 13.95 -23.10
C GLU A 695 25.67 12.51 -22.57
N ALA A 696 25.81 11.53 -23.49
CA ALA A 696 25.93 10.14 -23.11
C ALA A 696 27.22 9.83 -22.33
N GLN A 697 28.32 10.54 -22.60
CA GLN A 697 29.55 10.50 -21.79
C GLN A 697 29.32 11.00 -20.36
N ALA A 698 28.56 12.08 -20.16
CA ALA A 698 28.26 12.62 -18.83
C ALA A 698 27.34 11.69 -18.01
N ILE A 699 26.37 11.04 -18.66
CA ILE A 699 25.53 9.99 -18.06
C ILE A 699 26.40 8.82 -17.59
N ASN A 700 27.26 8.32 -18.47
CA ASN A 700 28.15 7.21 -18.12
C ASN A 700 29.20 7.61 -17.07
N LYS A 701 29.66 8.87 -17.04
CA LYS A 701 30.56 9.38 -15.99
C LYS A 701 29.94 9.28 -14.60
N SER A 702 28.69 9.70 -14.44
CA SER A 702 28.01 9.66 -13.12
C SER A 702 27.74 8.24 -12.64
N LEU A 703 27.36 7.32 -13.53
CA LEU A 703 27.24 5.88 -13.20
C LEU A 703 28.60 5.22 -12.94
N SER A 704 29.66 5.60 -13.65
CA SER A 704 31.03 5.11 -13.39
C SER A 704 31.54 5.58 -12.03
N ALA A 705 31.33 6.86 -11.68
CA ALA A 705 31.67 7.38 -10.37
C ALA A 705 30.91 6.67 -9.23
N LEU A 706 29.63 6.33 -9.45
CA LEU A 706 28.86 5.51 -8.51
C LEU A 706 29.47 4.11 -8.34
N ALA A 707 29.91 3.48 -9.43
CA ALA A 707 30.62 2.20 -9.37
C ALA A 707 31.99 2.29 -8.69
N ASP A 708 32.74 3.38 -8.87
CA ASP A 708 34.01 3.65 -8.17
C ASP A 708 33.77 3.80 -6.66
N VAL A 709 32.68 4.45 -6.25
CA VAL A 709 32.28 4.60 -4.84
C VAL A 709 32.00 3.23 -4.21
N PHE A 710 31.14 2.40 -4.83
CA PHE A 710 30.88 1.05 -4.32
C PHE A 710 32.15 0.17 -4.34
N GLN A 711 32.99 0.26 -5.38
CA GLN A 711 34.26 -0.48 -5.39
C GLN A 711 35.20 -0.04 -4.26
N ALA A 712 35.26 1.26 -3.94
CA ALA A 712 36.06 1.77 -2.83
C ALA A 712 35.51 1.29 -1.47
N LEU A 713 34.18 1.26 -1.31
CA LEU A 713 33.48 0.72 -0.12
C LEU A 713 33.72 -0.78 0.06
N ALA A 714 33.51 -1.61 -0.97
CA ALA A 714 33.81 -3.06 -0.92
C ALA A 714 35.27 -3.35 -0.54
N LYS A 715 36.22 -2.55 -1.05
CA LYS A 715 37.65 -2.63 -0.70
C LYS A 715 38.00 -2.04 0.68
N LYS A 716 37.03 -1.47 1.40
CA LYS A 716 37.21 -0.73 2.67
C LYS A 716 38.32 0.33 2.57
N SER A 717 38.30 1.06 1.45
CA SER A 717 39.34 2.04 1.09
C SER A 717 39.26 3.27 2.01
N PRO A 718 40.40 3.83 2.48
CA PRO A 718 40.40 4.98 3.40
C PRO A 718 39.88 6.27 2.74
N HIS A 719 39.88 6.33 1.41
CA HIS A 719 39.26 7.40 0.64
C HIS A 719 38.23 6.82 -0.32
N VAL A 720 37.00 7.32 -0.25
CA VAL A 720 35.90 6.98 -1.15
C VAL A 720 35.59 8.22 -2.02
N PRO A 721 35.59 8.10 -3.36
CA PRO A 721 35.64 9.26 -4.25
C PRO A 721 34.27 9.90 -4.54
N TYR A 722 33.48 10.20 -3.50
CA TYR A 722 32.12 10.77 -3.64
C TYR A 722 32.05 12.03 -4.51
N ARG A 723 33.14 12.81 -4.61
CA ARG A 723 33.21 14.05 -5.39
C ARG A 723 33.39 13.87 -6.90
N ASN A 724 33.56 12.65 -7.41
CA ASN A 724 33.78 12.41 -8.85
C ASN A 724 32.54 12.74 -9.72
N SER A 725 31.34 12.71 -9.14
CA SER A 725 30.08 13.15 -9.75
C SER A 725 29.21 13.89 -8.73
N LYS A 726 28.36 14.80 -9.21
CA LYS A 726 27.31 15.40 -8.37
C LYS A 726 26.34 14.36 -7.79
N LEU A 727 26.07 13.26 -8.51
CA LEU A 727 25.20 12.17 -8.03
C LEU A 727 25.76 11.54 -6.75
N THR A 728 27.02 11.08 -6.79
CA THR A 728 27.69 10.47 -5.65
C THR A 728 27.93 11.44 -4.51
N TYR A 729 28.08 12.74 -4.80
CA TYR A 729 28.28 13.75 -3.77
C TYR A 729 26.97 14.14 -3.06
N ALA A 730 25.85 14.18 -3.80
CA ALA A 730 24.52 14.37 -3.21
C ALA A 730 24.09 13.17 -2.35
N LEU A 731 24.34 11.94 -2.81
CA LEU A 731 23.96 10.71 -2.09
C LEU A 731 24.95 10.30 -0.98
N GLN A 732 26.06 11.03 -0.80
CA GLN A 732 27.06 10.73 0.23
C GLN A 732 26.48 10.49 1.65
N PRO A 733 25.47 11.24 2.15
CA PRO A 733 24.94 11.02 3.50
C PRO A 733 24.26 9.66 3.72
N ALA A 734 23.73 9.03 2.67
CA ALA A 734 23.11 7.70 2.74
C ALA A 734 24.07 6.56 2.32
N LEU A 735 25.12 6.90 1.56
CA LEU A 735 26.20 6.00 1.14
C LEU A 735 27.39 5.97 2.12
N SER A 736 27.26 6.51 3.33
CA SER A 736 28.33 6.53 4.34
C SER A 736 27.78 6.50 5.77
N GLY A 737 28.62 6.09 6.73
CA GLY A 737 28.26 6.03 8.14
C GLY A 737 27.11 5.06 8.43
N ASP A 738 26.11 5.55 9.17
CA ASP A 738 24.88 4.86 9.56
C ASP A 738 23.76 4.95 8.50
N GLY A 739 24.07 5.49 7.32
CA GLY A 739 23.17 5.49 6.17
C GLY A 739 22.77 4.08 5.74
N LYS A 740 21.56 3.95 5.19
CA LYS A 740 21.01 2.68 4.68
C LYS A 740 20.68 2.82 3.20
N THR A 741 21.13 1.88 2.40
CA THR A 741 21.03 1.96 0.94
C THR A 741 20.46 0.67 0.36
N LEU A 742 19.47 0.81 -0.51
CA LEU A 742 18.89 -0.27 -1.30
C LEU A 742 19.10 0.00 -2.79
N MET A 743 19.79 -0.91 -3.46
CA MET A 743 19.83 -0.98 -4.91
C MET A 743 18.68 -1.85 -5.42
N MET A 744 17.87 -1.31 -6.32
CA MET A 744 16.86 -2.06 -7.07
C MET A 744 17.35 -2.26 -8.51
N ALA A 745 17.86 -3.46 -8.81
CA ALA A 745 18.39 -3.81 -10.13
C ALA A 745 17.27 -4.31 -11.06
N ASN A 746 16.81 -3.45 -11.96
CA ASN A 746 15.77 -3.75 -12.93
C ASN A 746 16.35 -4.42 -14.20
N LEU A 747 15.79 -5.57 -14.57
CA LEU A 747 16.25 -6.40 -15.70
C LEU A 747 15.15 -6.62 -16.73
N SER A 748 15.54 -6.83 -17.99
CA SER A 748 14.64 -7.23 -19.09
C SER A 748 14.69 -8.75 -19.30
N PRO A 749 13.56 -9.43 -19.57
CA PRO A 749 13.53 -10.86 -19.86
C PRO A 749 13.96 -11.21 -21.29
N THR A 750 14.25 -10.22 -22.14
CA THR A 750 14.50 -10.40 -23.58
C THR A 750 15.94 -10.80 -23.91
N TYR A 751 16.15 -11.63 -24.94
CA TYR A 751 17.51 -12.00 -25.36
C TYR A 751 18.28 -10.80 -25.93
N ALA A 752 17.61 -9.88 -26.62
CA ALA A 752 18.19 -8.63 -27.15
C ALA A 752 18.72 -7.66 -26.07
N SER A 753 18.31 -7.88 -24.81
CA SER A 753 18.72 -7.13 -23.62
C SER A 753 19.60 -7.93 -22.65
N LEU A 754 19.98 -9.17 -23.01
CA LEU A 754 20.68 -10.08 -22.10
C LEU A 754 22.06 -9.55 -21.68
N ASP A 755 22.85 -8.98 -22.61
CA ASP A 755 24.18 -8.44 -22.31
C ASP A 755 24.14 -7.28 -21.30
N GLU A 756 23.16 -6.39 -21.43
CA GLU A 756 22.99 -5.23 -20.55
C GLU A 756 22.37 -5.66 -19.20
N SER A 757 21.50 -6.67 -19.21
CA SER A 757 21.00 -7.31 -17.99
C SER A 757 22.11 -8.06 -17.24
N LEU A 758 23.03 -8.71 -17.96
CA LEU A 758 24.26 -9.30 -17.41
C LEU A 758 25.21 -8.23 -16.85
N CYS A 759 25.36 -7.09 -17.51
CA CYS A 759 26.10 -5.96 -16.95
C CYS A 759 25.47 -5.44 -15.66
N SER A 760 24.14 -5.36 -15.62
CA SER A 760 23.38 -4.94 -14.45
C SER A 760 23.53 -5.92 -13.28
N MET A 761 23.41 -7.23 -13.52
CA MET A 761 23.65 -8.27 -12.51
C MET A 761 25.10 -8.26 -12.00
N ARG A 762 26.10 -8.12 -12.88
CA ARG A 762 27.52 -8.01 -12.49
C ARG A 762 27.88 -6.72 -11.74
N PHE A 763 27.05 -5.68 -11.86
CA PHE A 763 27.20 -4.48 -11.04
C PHE A 763 26.53 -4.67 -9.68
N ALA A 764 25.29 -5.17 -9.67
CA ALA A 764 24.53 -5.55 -8.49
C ALA A 764 25.32 -6.51 -7.57
N ASP A 765 25.98 -7.52 -8.13
CA ASP A 765 26.82 -8.48 -7.39
C ASP A 765 27.99 -7.80 -6.65
N LYS A 766 28.60 -6.77 -7.24
CA LYS A 766 29.65 -5.97 -6.57
C LYS A 766 29.09 -5.08 -5.47
N VAL A 767 27.86 -4.56 -5.64
CA VAL A 767 27.20 -3.73 -4.62
C VAL A 767 26.79 -4.57 -3.42
N SER A 768 26.35 -5.82 -3.62
CA SER A 768 26.00 -6.76 -2.52
C SER A 768 27.19 -7.14 -1.63
N GLN A 769 28.42 -7.00 -2.14
CA GLN A 769 29.67 -7.23 -1.41
C GLN A 769 30.14 -5.99 -0.63
N CYS A 770 29.36 -4.90 -0.57
CA CYS A 770 29.71 -3.67 0.11
C CYS A 770 29.14 -3.61 1.54
N GLU A 771 29.96 -3.22 2.50
CA GLU A 771 29.53 -2.88 3.86
C GLU A 771 29.79 -1.38 4.11
N LEU A 772 28.84 -0.68 4.70
CA LEU A 772 29.10 0.66 5.24
C LEU A 772 29.80 0.54 6.59
N GLY A 773 30.76 1.43 6.84
CA GLY A 773 31.58 1.44 8.06
C GLY A 773 30.75 1.68 9.33
N ALA A 774 31.38 1.47 10.49
CA ALA A 774 30.70 1.50 11.78
C ALA A 774 29.84 2.78 12.00
N PRO A 775 28.59 2.63 12.49
CA PRO A 775 27.62 3.73 12.58
C PRO A 775 28.04 4.80 13.60
N VAL A 776 27.93 6.07 13.22
CA VAL A 776 28.15 7.21 14.12
C VAL A 776 26.80 7.70 14.64
N ARG A 777 26.31 7.08 15.72
CA ARG A 777 25.03 7.45 16.36
C ARG A 777 24.94 8.95 16.66
N GLN A 778 24.01 9.65 16.02
CA GLN A 778 23.67 11.03 16.36
C GLN A 778 22.41 11.10 17.23
N ILE A 779 22.54 10.77 18.51
CA ILE A 779 21.50 11.07 19.51
C ILE A 779 21.87 12.38 20.20
N LYS A 780 21.05 13.41 20.05
CA LYS A 780 21.16 14.65 20.84
C LYS A 780 20.09 14.68 21.92
N SER A 781 20.46 14.32 23.14
CA SER A 781 19.75 14.85 24.31
C SER A 781 19.95 16.36 24.34
N ARG A 782 18.88 17.14 24.33
CA ARG A 782 18.94 18.61 24.45
C ARG A 782 19.40 18.99 25.85
N ALA A 783 20.72 19.14 26.02
CA ALA A 783 21.33 19.52 27.29
C ALA A 783 20.74 20.85 27.79
N SER A 784 20.37 20.88 29.07
CA SER A 784 19.86 22.08 29.73
C SER A 784 20.92 23.19 29.71
N LEU A 785 20.63 24.29 29.01
CA LEU A 785 21.51 25.46 28.96
C LEU A 785 21.71 26.03 30.37
N GLY A 786 22.97 26.08 30.80
CA GLY A 786 23.33 26.63 32.10
C GLY A 786 23.27 28.17 32.12
N PRO A 787 23.16 28.82 33.30
CA PRO A 787 22.96 30.27 33.39
C PRO A 787 24.06 31.16 32.80
N ASN A 788 25.21 30.59 32.40
CA ASN A 788 26.39 31.34 31.95
C ASN A 788 26.44 31.61 30.43
N ASP A 789 25.67 30.90 29.60
CA ASP A 789 25.70 31.08 28.14
C ASP A 789 24.94 32.33 27.65
N LEU A 790 24.14 32.95 28.52
CA LEU A 790 23.34 34.15 28.25
C LEU A 790 24.14 35.44 28.00
N ARG A 791 25.48 35.41 28.01
CA ARG A 791 26.35 36.54 27.64
C ARG A 791 26.92 36.47 26.22
N ALA A 792 26.81 35.34 25.52
CA ALA A 792 27.33 35.19 24.17
C ALA A 792 26.38 35.73 23.07
N LEU A 793 25.08 35.88 23.39
CA LEU A 793 24.08 36.48 22.51
C LEU A 793 23.88 37.95 22.90
N GLY A 794 24.45 38.87 22.11
CA GLY A 794 24.38 40.30 22.34
C GLY A 794 22.99 40.89 22.12
N ILE A 795 22.12 40.79 23.13
CA ILE A 795 20.79 41.43 23.13
C ILE A 795 20.92 42.88 23.60
N GLY A 796 21.20 43.78 22.66
CA GLY A 796 20.93 45.21 22.83
C GLY A 796 19.45 45.49 22.60
N SER A 797 18.82 46.28 23.48
CA SER A 797 17.38 46.53 23.42
C SER A 797 16.96 47.32 22.18
N ALA A 798 16.13 46.71 21.33
CA ALA A 798 15.41 47.39 20.25
C ALA A 798 13.90 47.12 20.37
N LYS A 799 13.08 48.15 20.12
CA LYS A 799 11.64 48.15 20.41
C LYS A 799 10.85 47.24 19.47
N SER A 800 9.71 46.77 19.97
CA SER A 800 8.73 45.96 19.25
C SER A 800 8.30 46.57 17.91
N SER A 801 8.44 45.77 16.86
CA SER A 801 7.76 45.91 15.57
C SER A 801 7.75 44.51 14.93
N PRO A 802 6.62 44.05 14.35
CA PRO A 802 6.56 42.70 13.79
C PRO A 802 7.51 42.55 12.60
N PRO A 803 8.13 41.37 12.39
CA PRO A 803 9.00 41.14 11.26
C PRO A 803 8.20 41.23 9.94
N ARG A 804 8.77 41.93 8.96
CA ARG A 804 8.20 42.04 7.61
C ARG A 804 8.10 40.68 6.95
N GLU A 805 7.02 40.47 6.21
CA GLU A 805 6.80 39.29 5.37
C GLU A 805 7.95 39.08 4.37
N SER A 806 8.76 38.05 4.60
CA SER A 806 9.41 37.33 3.51
C SER A 806 8.32 36.57 2.76
N ARG A 807 8.20 36.78 1.44
CA ARG A 807 7.16 36.16 0.60
C ARG A 807 7.08 34.64 0.81
N ARG A 808 6.10 34.20 1.59
CA ARG A 808 5.64 32.81 1.61
C ARG A 808 4.68 32.64 0.44
N ASN A 809 5.07 31.84 -0.54
CA ASN A 809 4.11 31.33 -1.51
C ASN A 809 3.34 30.19 -0.84
N THR A 810 2.34 30.52 -0.03
CA THR A 810 1.34 29.54 0.43
C THR A 810 0.53 29.13 -0.79
N PHE A 811 0.86 27.98 -1.37
CA PHE A 811 0.07 27.38 -2.44
C PHE A 811 -1.31 27.04 -1.90
N THR A 812 -2.34 27.56 -2.56
CA THR A 812 -3.73 27.15 -2.29
C THR A 812 -4.13 26.08 -3.32
N PRO A 813 -4.92 25.06 -2.95
CA PRO A 813 -5.24 23.92 -3.82
C PRO A 813 -5.95 24.26 -5.14
N GLY A 814 -6.44 25.49 -5.29
CA GLY A 814 -7.05 25.96 -6.54
C GLY A 814 -6.05 26.39 -7.64
N ALA A 815 -4.75 26.52 -7.33
CA ALA A 815 -3.78 27.09 -8.26
C ALA A 815 -3.31 26.10 -9.34
N LEU A 816 -3.11 24.82 -9.00
CA LEU A 816 -2.55 23.81 -9.90
C LEU A 816 -3.51 23.36 -11.01
N ARG A 817 -4.83 23.40 -10.78
CA ARG A 817 -5.87 23.11 -11.80
C ARG A 817 -5.93 24.07 -13.00
N LYS A 818 -5.07 25.09 -13.06
CA LYS A 818 -4.94 25.98 -14.23
C LYS A 818 -3.75 25.65 -15.14
N LEU A 819 -2.97 24.62 -14.81
CA LEU A 819 -1.78 24.18 -15.56
C LEU A 819 -1.87 22.74 -16.09
N LEU A 820 -2.93 22.01 -15.72
CA LEU A 820 -3.41 20.79 -16.39
C LEU A 820 -4.55 21.16 -17.37
#